data_AF-A0A348NKF1-F1
#
_entry.id   AF-A0A348NKF1-F1
#
_cell.length_a   1.000
_cell.length_b   1.000
_cell.length_c   1.000
_cell.angle_alpha   90.00
_cell.angle_beta   90.00
_cell.angle_gamma   90.00
#
_symmetry.space_group_name_H-M   'P 1'
#
loop_
_entity.id
_entity.type
_entity.pdbx_description
1 polymer ?
#
loop_
_entity_poly.entity_id
_entity_poly.type
_entity_poly.pdbx_seq_one_letter_code
_entity_poly.pdbx_strand_id
1 'polypeptide(L)'
;MKTRFLFALLMLFGVFGLAACQQATTVSTTNIIPAESVAAPTNLSISGKILSWTAVAGVTQYKVYVNGVETATVNTASYDFTSLTGDSLLFTVVAVGPTGYEDSVQSASVAYVADPAVIIAAITDIAEDEDMVLPDGVAAELVRKGITGPIFQNDIDAVQDLQTAMEASEGDMSVMNDALTAFVGDVENYEAYLSAFLLIAPDMIDDQIASEEDNLSYYEDMLDMYPGDEYYLSRVDEINQQIEMLTNMQTAIEENSDQMLVTVMAVVDYLLEFHEQITVTLIDQIEAIADDPDATAAEIALVKNEITTLLLDNLPSGEDLTLVFELLAVLEDAMNGDVTSMTADLANEYAAELRISMEIVIRFLASLDAAFIDDMMALDSEEYTEVEAGTERAILFIMAFAEFKDANQVLIDSLDSVFTEAQEQAAFEAMVDSYAELMIAQGVPEAEAAIAENILLDLTYQLVTAAGTVFDDMGEKAFDHLVATDCALIRLVAINSNFQGTYDCSIEFCPYVLENGYLGETYATETAFDYAKNLSTAAVLDAFMAFLNATVGTMTEAQIASVFDMFLAMVPEDELATQMETTVTVVDNLVALLNTTIDAQDQNVLALLQSFIVYANTYDLFGQYATLVTEIHTYNVSEFGADYLTDYDYDGEYGRYASVIFIAHHLDAWITATQETQIDAVVGAAFDFMANADFLTVTGMTLQQVNDMETALVGAIDDVIAQAGTVGAYDADTLTIAQKDAINEFMSIIPNAFGGGEPA
;
A
#
# COMPACT_ATOMS: atom_id res chain seq x y z
N MET A 1 -26.44 4.02 -9.83
CA MET A 1 -26.92 2.71 -9.34
C MET A 1 -25.79 1.67 -9.29
N LYS A 2 -25.18 1.25 -10.42
CA LYS A 2 -24.02 0.33 -10.42
C LYS A 2 -22.82 0.81 -9.58
N THR A 3 -22.50 2.10 -9.58
CA THR A 3 -21.36 2.66 -8.82
C THR A 3 -21.57 2.68 -7.30
N ARG A 4 -22.82 2.87 -6.83
CA ARG A 4 -23.17 2.89 -5.40
C ARG A 4 -23.17 1.48 -4.79
N PHE A 5 -23.67 0.49 -5.54
CA PHE A 5 -23.59 -0.92 -5.18
C PHE A 5 -22.15 -1.46 -5.25
N LEU A 6 -21.36 -1.09 -6.27
CA LEU A 6 -19.96 -1.49 -6.39
C LEU A 6 -19.10 -0.91 -5.25
N PHE A 7 -19.39 0.29 -4.75
CA PHE A 7 -18.68 0.89 -3.61
C PHE A 7 -19.00 0.18 -2.29
N ALA A 8 -20.27 -0.15 -2.06
CA ALA A 8 -20.68 -0.97 -0.91
C ALA A 8 -20.10 -2.40 -0.98
N LEU A 9 -20.08 -3.00 -2.18
CA LEU A 9 -19.56 -4.34 -2.43
C LEU A 9 -18.03 -4.41 -2.38
N LEU A 10 -17.30 -3.40 -2.86
CA LEU A 10 -15.83 -3.31 -2.75
C LEU A 10 -15.38 -3.06 -1.30
N MET A 11 -16.13 -2.25 -0.54
CA MET A 11 -15.90 -2.12 0.90
C MET A 11 -16.22 -3.43 1.64
N LEU A 12 -17.21 -4.20 1.18
CA LEU A 12 -17.48 -5.55 1.67
C LEU A 12 -16.28 -6.46 1.37
N PHE A 13 -15.95 -6.72 0.09
CA PHE A 13 -14.93 -7.70 -0.28
C PHE A 13 -13.49 -7.33 0.14
N GLY A 14 -13.15 -6.04 0.24
CA GLY A 14 -11.86 -5.61 0.79
C GLY A 14 -11.70 -5.90 2.28
N VAL A 15 -12.82 -6.00 3.02
CA VAL A 15 -12.85 -6.33 4.46
C VAL A 15 -13.01 -7.83 4.70
N PHE A 16 -13.75 -8.54 3.85
CA PHE A 16 -13.96 -9.99 3.96
C PHE A 16 -12.74 -10.85 3.58
N GLY A 17 -11.76 -10.29 2.86
CA GLY A 17 -10.53 -11.02 2.51
C GLY A 17 -9.50 -11.16 3.64
N LEU A 18 -9.67 -10.46 4.76
CA LEU A 18 -8.66 -10.34 5.82
C LEU A 18 -9.17 -10.67 7.22
N ALA A 19 -10.45 -11.01 7.34
CA ALA A 19 -11.11 -11.15 8.63
C ALA A 19 -11.56 -12.58 8.79
N ALA A 20 -10.70 -13.43 9.36
CA ALA A 20 -11.15 -14.68 9.92
C ALA A 20 -10.24 -15.17 11.02
N CYS A 21 -10.67 -15.08 12.31
CA CYS A 21 -10.14 -15.78 13.51
C CYS A 21 -10.54 -15.14 14.90
N GLN A 22 -11.54 -15.53 15.73
CA GLN A 22 -11.91 -14.84 17.03
C GLN A 22 -11.95 -15.69 18.34
N GLN A 23 -11.62 -15.04 19.48
CA GLN A 23 -12.20 -15.27 20.81
C GLN A 23 -12.40 -13.94 21.59
N ALA A 24 -13.58 -13.71 22.16
CA ALA A 24 -14.00 -12.43 22.75
C ALA A 24 -13.43 -12.16 24.16
N THR A 25 -12.64 -11.09 24.32
CA THR A 25 -12.34 -10.49 25.64
C THR A 25 -12.52 -8.98 25.59
N THR A 26 -13.15 -8.41 26.62
CA THR A 26 -13.27 -6.97 26.84
C THR A 26 -11.89 -6.29 26.76
N VAL A 27 -11.63 -5.56 25.67
CA VAL A 27 -10.37 -4.88 25.40
C VAL A 27 -10.14 -3.79 26.45
N SER A 28 -9.23 -4.06 27.38
CA SER A 28 -8.55 -3.00 28.12
C SER A 28 -7.51 -2.42 27.18
N THR A 29 -7.54 -1.12 26.93
CA THR A 29 -6.67 -0.38 25.98
C THR A 29 -5.19 -0.32 26.42
N THR A 30 -4.66 -1.39 27.00
CA THR A 30 -3.35 -1.41 27.68
C THR A 30 -2.45 -2.58 27.30
N ASN A 31 -2.95 -3.62 26.62
CA ASN A 31 -2.12 -4.65 26.00
C ASN A 31 -2.71 -4.95 24.61
N ILE A 32 -2.10 -4.41 23.57
CA ILE A 32 -2.54 -4.60 22.18
C ILE A 32 -1.77 -5.75 21.52
N ILE A 33 -0.55 -6.03 22.00
CA ILE A 33 0.21 -7.23 21.64
C ILE A 33 -0.38 -8.42 22.40
N PRO A 34 -0.83 -9.48 21.71
CA PRO A 34 -1.25 -10.72 22.35
C PRO A 34 -0.13 -11.26 23.25
N ALA A 35 -0.48 -11.81 24.40
CA ALA A 35 0.50 -12.57 25.15
C ALA A 35 0.87 -13.83 24.35
N GLU A 36 2.16 -14.18 24.32
CA GLU A 36 2.62 -15.39 23.62
C GLU A 36 1.82 -16.61 24.11
N SER A 37 1.22 -17.36 23.17
CA SER A 37 0.55 -18.63 23.44
C SER A 37 1.53 -19.79 23.28
N VAL A 38 1.28 -20.92 23.95
CA VAL A 38 2.06 -22.14 23.71
C VAL A 38 1.45 -22.93 22.55
N ALA A 39 2.28 -23.61 21.75
CA ALA A 39 1.77 -24.42 20.63
C ALA A 39 0.76 -25.48 21.07
N ALA A 40 -0.24 -25.73 20.22
CA ALA A 40 -1.22 -26.79 20.46
C ALA A 40 -0.56 -28.19 20.43
N PRO A 41 -1.00 -29.14 21.27
CA PRO A 41 -0.55 -30.53 21.17
C PRO A 41 -0.84 -31.12 19.78
N THR A 42 0.13 -31.83 19.21
CA THR A 42 -0.01 -32.52 17.91
C THR A 42 0.05 -34.03 18.05
N ASN A 43 -0.20 -34.74 16.95
CA ASN A 43 -0.09 -36.19 16.81
C ASN A 43 -0.98 -36.96 17.80
N LEU A 44 -2.21 -36.47 18.00
CA LEU A 44 -3.18 -37.14 18.86
C LEU A 44 -3.53 -38.53 18.30
N SER A 45 -3.39 -39.53 19.16
CA SER A 45 -3.58 -40.92 18.79
C SER A 45 -4.18 -41.73 19.95
N ILE A 46 -4.97 -42.74 19.59
CA ILE A 46 -5.63 -43.61 20.55
C ILE A 46 -5.17 -45.05 20.34
N SER A 47 -4.66 -45.67 21.39
CA SER A 47 -4.34 -47.11 21.42
C SER A 47 -5.10 -47.78 22.56
N GLY A 48 -6.15 -48.53 22.21
CA GLY A 48 -7.07 -49.08 23.20
C GLY A 48 -7.87 -47.98 23.91
N LYS A 49 -7.61 -47.77 25.20
CA LYS A 49 -8.23 -46.70 26.01
C LYS A 49 -7.21 -45.70 26.57
N ILE A 50 -6.11 -45.51 25.85
CA ILE A 50 -5.08 -44.54 26.18
C ILE A 50 -5.00 -43.55 25.01
N LEU A 51 -5.25 -42.28 25.32
CA LEU A 51 -4.99 -41.14 24.45
C LEU A 51 -3.54 -40.70 24.66
N SER A 52 -2.80 -40.44 23.58
CA SER A 52 -1.42 -39.93 23.61
C SER A 52 -1.23 -38.85 22.56
N TRP A 53 -0.29 -37.93 22.81
CA TRP A 53 0.07 -36.82 21.93
C TRP A 53 1.56 -36.48 22.07
N THR A 54 2.07 -35.62 21.19
CA THR A 54 3.42 -35.06 21.29
C THR A 54 3.47 -34.00 22.38
N ALA A 55 4.42 -34.10 23.30
CA ALA A 55 4.58 -33.14 24.39
C ALA A 55 5.04 -31.78 23.87
N VAL A 56 4.35 -30.71 24.27
CA VAL A 56 4.70 -29.33 23.95
C VAL A 56 5.87 -28.88 24.82
N ALA A 57 6.89 -28.27 24.20
CA ALA A 57 8.09 -27.82 24.90
C ALA A 57 7.75 -26.76 25.95
N GLY A 58 8.40 -26.81 27.12
CA GLY A 58 8.16 -25.85 28.21
C GLY A 58 6.87 -26.06 29.01
N VAL A 59 5.92 -26.85 28.50
CA VAL A 59 4.62 -27.12 29.14
C VAL A 59 4.70 -28.31 30.10
N THR A 60 4.06 -28.17 31.26
CA THR A 60 4.06 -29.21 32.32
C THR A 60 2.68 -29.79 32.62
N GLN A 61 1.63 -29.23 32.04
CA GLN A 61 0.24 -29.59 32.31
C GLN A 61 -0.60 -29.49 31.04
N TYR A 62 -1.60 -30.37 30.92
CA TYR A 62 -2.52 -30.43 29.80
C TYR A 62 -3.96 -30.58 30.30
N LYS A 63 -4.90 -29.89 29.67
CA LYS A 63 -6.34 -30.07 29.87
C LYS A 63 -6.88 -30.97 28.76
N VAL A 64 -7.61 -32.02 29.12
CA VAL A 64 -8.20 -32.98 28.19
C VAL A 64 -9.71 -32.77 28.15
N TYR A 65 -10.22 -32.54 26.94
CA TYR A 65 -11.63 -32.35 26.67
C TYR A 65 -12.20 -33.60 26.00
N VAL A 66 -13.41 -33.98 26.39
CA VAL A 66 -14.14 -35.10 25.80
C VAL A 66 -15.52 -34.60 25.38
N ASN A 67 -15.82 -34.69 24.09
CA ASN A 67 -17.03 -34.13 23.49
C ASN A 67 -17.24 -32.66 23.90
N GLY A 68 -16.18 -31.84 23.79
CA GLY A 68 -16.18 -30.42 24.14
C GLY A 68 -16.14 -30.09 25.65
N VAL A 69 -16.12 -31.09 26.55
CA VAL A 69 -16.15 -30.84 28.00
C VAL A 69 -14.82 -31.21 28.66
N GLU A 70 -14.22 -30.27 29.40
CA GLU A 70 -13.01 -30.53 30.19
C GLU A 70 -13.27 -31.68 31.18
N THR A 71 -12.55 -32.79 30.99
CA THR A 71 -12.76 -34.03 31.75
C THR A 71 -11.60 -34.34 32.68
N ALA A 72 -10.38 -33.91 32.33
CA ALA A 72 -9.20 -34.14 33.14
C ALA A 72 -8.13 -33.06 32.92
N THR A 73 -7.28 -32.90 33.94
CA THR A 73 -6.01 -32.18 33.84
C THR A 73 -4.89 -33.16 34.16
N VAL A 74 -3.91 -33.30 33.28
CA VAL A 74 -2.80 -34.27 33.41
C VAL A 74 -1.44 -33.59 33.29
N ASN A 75 -0.40 -34.20 33.86
CA ASN A 75 0.98 -33.68 33.81
C ASN A 75 1.89 -34.53 32.91
N THR A 76 1.29 -35.35 32.05
CA THR A 76 1.96 -36.24 31.10
C THR A 76 1.26 -36.12 29.76
N ALA A 77 1.99 -36.37 28.66
CA ALA A 77 1.42 -36.36 27.30
C ALA A 77 0.60 -37.64 26.99
N SER A 78 -0.21 -38.07 27.96
CA SER A 78 -1.12 -39.20 27.82
C SER A 78 -2.23 -39.17 28.87
N TYR A 79 -3.36 -39.78 28.53
CA TYR A 79 -4.54 -39.90 29.37
C TYR A 79 -5.20 -41.27 29.23
N ASP A 80 -5.37 -41.97 30.35
CA ASP A 80 -6.12 -43.24 30.42
C ASP A 80 -7.60 -42.95 30.68
N PHE A 81 -8.42 -43.18 29.65
CA PHE A 81 -9.87 -42.95 29.70
C PHE A 81 -10.66 -44.24 29.93
N THR A 82 -10.07 -45.26 30.56
CA THR A 82 -10.75 -46.53 30.88
C THR A 82 -12.04 -46.35 31.69
N SER A 83 -12.11 -45.31 32.51
CA SER A 83 -13.32 -44.96 33.28
C SER A 83 -14.46 -44.39 32.44
N LEU A 84 -14.19 -43.91 31.22
CA LEU A 84 -15.21 -43.37 30.33
C LEU A 84 -15.92 -44.49 29.56
N THR A 85 -17.20 -44.27 29.31
CA THR A 85 -18.09 -45.17 28.58
C THR A 85 -18.70 -44.42 27.41
N GLY A 86 -18.77 -45.06 26.25
CA GLY A 86 -19.32 -44.50 25.02
C GLY A 86 -18.83 -45.35 23.84
N ASP A 87 -19.64 -45.41 22.78
CA ASP A 87 -19.27 -46.10 21.54
C ASP A 87 -18.49 -45.16 20.60
N SER A 88 -18.63 -43.84 20.81
CA SER A 88 -17.82 -42.78 20.21
C SER A 88 -17.47 -41.74 21.30
N LEU A 89 -16.20 -41.32 21.38
CA LEU A 89 -15.73 -40.24 22.26
C LEU A 89 -14.72 -39.38 21.49
N LEU A 90 -15.03 -38.10 21.27
CA LEU A 90 -14.16 -37.14 20.60
C LEU A 90 -13.25 -36.45 21.61
N PHE A 91 -11.95 -36.43 21.38
CA PHE A 91 -10.95 -35.85 22.28
C PHE A 91 -10.23 -34.67 21.63
N THR A 92 -10.03 -33.61 22.40
CA THR A 92 -9.08 -32.52 22.13
C THR A 92 -8.25 -32.25 23.38
N VAL A 93 -7.08 -31.64 23.21
CA VAL A 93 -6.14 -31.35 24.30
C VAL A 93 -5.65 -29.91 24.19
N VAL A 94 -5.60 -29.22 25.33
CA VAL A 94 -5.01 -27.89 25.48
C VAL A 94 -3.74 -28.00 26.32
N ALA A 95 -2.65 -27.41 25.84
CA ALA A 95 -1.41 -27.24 26.59
C ALA A 95 -1.53 -26.04 27.53
N VAL A 96 -1.19 -26.21 28.81
CA VAL A 96 -1.31 -25.13 29.80
C VAL A 96 -0.04 -24.29 29.82
N GLY A 97 -0.18 -23.01 29.50
CA GLY A 97 0.92 -22.05 29.39
C GLY A 97 1.66 -21.86 30.73
N PRO A 98 3.00 -21.70 30.72
CA PRO A 98 3.72 -21.27 31.92
C PRO A 98 3.35 -19.81 32.28
N THR A 99 3.76 -19.35 33.48
CA THR A 99 3.48 -17.97 33.89
C THR A 99 4.03 -16.96 32.89
N GLY A 100 3.15 -16.13 32.33
CA GLY A 100 3.49 -15.13 31.31
C GLY A 100 3.10 -15.54 29.88
N TYR A 101 2.63 -16.77 29.70
CA TYR A 101 2.12 -17.31 28.43
C TYR A 101 0.64 -17.67 28.58
N GLU A 102 -0.11 -17.57 27.48
CA GLU A 102 -1.46 -18.09 27.40
C GLU A 102 -1.46 -19.62 27.19
N ASP A 103 -2.60 -20.25 27.49
CA ASP A 103 -2.84 -21.66 27.15
C ASP A 103 -2.94 -21.79 25.62
N SER A 104 -2.59 -22.96 25.06
CA SER A 104 -2.78 -23.18 23.62
C SER A 104 -4.26 -23.17 23.23
N VAL A 105 -4.54 -22.92 21.94
CA VAL A 105 -5.79 -23.38 21.32
C VAL A 105 -5.96 -24.90 21.44
N GLN A 106 -7.17 -25.39 21.18
CA GLN A 106 -7.43 -26.83 21.19
C GLN A 106 -6.67 -27.51 20.05
N SER A 107 -6.07 -28.67 20.33
CA SER A 107 -5.49 -29.52 19.29
C SER A 107 -6.54 -29.98 18.27
N ALA A 108 -6.06 -30.38 17.09
CA ALA A 108 -6.82 -31.25 16.20
C ALA A 108 -7.42 -32.44 16.97
N SER A 109 -8.68 -32.77 16.69
CA SER A 109 -9.43 -33.79 17.42
C SER A 109 -9.05 -35.22 17.03
N VAL A 110 -9.32 -36.17 17.92
CA VAL A 110 -9.27 -37.61 17.62
C VAL A 110 -10.39 -38.33 18.35
N ALA A 111 -11.04 -39.28 17.69
CA ALA A 111 -12.16 -40.03 18.22
C ALA A 111 -11.78 -41.46 18.60
N TYR A 112 -12.23 -41.90 19.77
CA TYR A 112 -12.34 -43.32 20.10
C TYR A 112 -13.64 -43.85 19.51
N VAL A 113 -13.56 -44.81 18.59
CA VAL A 113 -14.72 -45.55 18.08
C VAL A 113 -14.58 -47.02 18.44
N ALA A 114 -15.61 -47.61 19.05
CA ALA A 114 -15.53 -48.97 19.60
C ALA A 114 -15.34 -50.06 18.52
N ASP A 115 -15.92 -49.87 17.33
CA ASP A 115 -15.79 -50.76 16.17
C ASP A 115 -15.57 -49.95 14.88
N PRO A 116 -14.35 -49.41 14.66
CA PRO A 116 -14.11 -48.48 13.56
C PRO A 116 -14.27 -49.15 12.20
N ALA A 117 -13.99 -50.45 12.07
CA ALA A 117 -14.13 -51.17 10.80
C ALA A 117 -15.58 -51.23 10.30
N VAL A 118 -16.53 -51.40 11.23
CA VAL A 118 -17.96 -51.38 10.89
C VAL A 118 -18.40 -49.98 10.45
N ILE A 119 -17.92 -48.93 11.10
CA ILE A 119 -18.28 -47.55 10.74
C ILE A 119 -17.64 -47.13 9.40
N ILE A 120 -16.38 -47.51 9.15
CA ILE A 120 -15.70 -47.27 7.86
C ILE A 120 -16.52 -47.90 6.72
N ALA A 121 -16.92 -49.17 6.86
CA ALA A 121 -17.73 -49.83 5.85
C ALA A 121 -19.08 -49.12 5.63
N ALA A 122 -19.72 -48.63 6.69
CA ALA A 122 -20.97 -47.89 6.57
C ALA A 122 -20.79 -46.55 5.81
N ILE A 123 -19.71 -45.81 6.07
CA ILE A 123 -19.40 -44.56 5.33
C ILE A 123 -19.12 -44.87 3.86
N THR A 124 -18.35 -45.91 3.56
CA THR A 124 -18.08 -46.33 2.17
C THR A 124 -19.36 -46.75 1.45
N ASP A 125 -20.23 -47.53 2.09
CA ASP A 125 -21.51 -47.94 1.51
C ASP A 125 -22.39 -46.72 1.18
N ILE A 126 -22.44 -45.71 2.07
CA ILE A 126 -23.18 -44.45 1.83
C ILE A 126 -22.57 -43.67 0.67
N ALA A 127 -21.25 -43.51 0.64
CA ALA A 127 -20.59 -42.79 -0.46
C ALA A 127 -20.84 -43.47 -1.81
N GLU A 128 -20.79 -44.80 -1.87
CA GLU A 128 -21.12 -45.56 -3.08
C GLU A 128 -22.59 -45.39 -3.51
N ASP A 129 -23.52 -45.35 -2.56
CA ASP A 129 -24.95 -45.13 -2.82
C ASP A 129 -25.24 -43.71 -3.37
N GLU A 130 -24.42 -42.72 -3.01
CA GLU A 130 -24.48 -41.33 -3.50
C GLU A 130 -23.58 -41.08 -4.74
N ASP A 131 -23.07 -42.14 -5.38
CA ASP A 131 -22.15 -42.08 -6.53
C ASP A 131 -20.84 -41.27 -6.23
N MET A 132 -20.43 -41.18 -4.96
CA MET A 132 -19.20 -40.52 -4.51
C MET A 132 -18.04 -41.51 -4.41
N VAL A 133 -16.93 -41.21 -5.08
CA VAL A 133 -15.69 -41.99 -4.96
C VAL A 133 -14.82 -41.37 -3.86
N LEU A 134 -14.71 -42.06 -2.72
CA LEU A 134 -13.78 -41.66 -1.67
C LEU A 134 -12.37 -42.19 -1.97
N PRO A 135 -11.34 -41.32 -1.95
CA PRO A 135 -9.95 -41.78 -1.96
C PRO A 135 -9.64 -42.73 -0.80
N ASP A 136 -8.60 -43.55 -0.98
CA ASP A 136 -8.17 -44.50 0.05
C ASP A 136 -7.83 -43.75 1.36
N GLY A 137 -8.28 -44.28 2.49
CA GLY A 137 -8.02 -43.69 3.81
C GLY A 137 -9.00 -42.61 4.27
N VAL A 138 -9.71 -41.93 3.37
CA VAL A 138 -10.66 -40.84 3.72
C VAL A 138 -11.75 -41.33 4.68
N ALA A 139 -12.41 -42.45 4.40
CA ALA A 139 -13.43 -42.99 5.30
C ALA A 139 -12.85 -43.35 6.68
N ALA A 140 -11.61 -43.82 6.75
CA ALA A 140 -10.94 -44.11 8.02
C ALA A 140 -10.61 -42.83 8.79
N GLU A 141 -10.23 -41.77 8.09
CA GLU A 141 -9.95 -40.45 8.67
C GLU A 141 -11.21 -39.79 9.22
N LEU A 142 -12.32 -39.83 8.47
CA LEU A 142 -13.63 -39.36 8.95
C LEU A 142 -14.03 -40.09 10.25
N VAL A 143 -13.87 -41.42 10.32
CA VAL A 143 -14.10 -42.19 11.54
C VAL A 143 -13.12 -41.82 12.65
N ARG A 144 -11.84 -41.58 12.33
CA ARG A 144 -10.83 -41.11 13.28
C ARG A 144 -11.22 -39.74 13.86
N LYS A 145 -11.97 -38.93 13.13
CA LYS A 145 -12.52 -37.63 13.57
C LYS A 145 -13.93 -37.73 14.14
N GLY A 146 -14.46 -38.93 14.31
CA GLY A 146 -15.72 -39.17 15.03
C GLY A 146 -16.98 -39.17 14.16
N ILE A 147 -16.83 -39.02 12.83
CA ILE A 147 -17.94 -39.17 11.89
C ILE A 147 -18.42 -40.63 11.90
N THR A 148 -19.73 -40.79 12.02
CA THR A 148 -20.40 -42.10 11.90
C THR A 148 -21.19 -42.15 10.61
N GLY A 149 -21.60 -43.34 10.15
CA GLY A 149 -22.44 -43.46 8.96
C GLY A 149 -23.68 -42.53 8.98
N PRO A 150 -24.47 -42.50 10.07
CA PRO A 150 -25.59 -41.56 10.17
C PRO A 150 -25.19 -40.09 10.09
N ILE A 151 -24.06 -39.68 10.70
CA ILE A 151 -23.58 -38.29 10.63
C ILE A 151 -23.16 -37.97 9.19
N PHE A 152 -22.38 -38.85 8.55
CA PHE A 152 -21.94 -38.67 7.17
C PHE A 152 -23.11 -38.53 6.19
N GLN A 153 -24.17 -39.33 6.35
CA GLN A 153 -25.39 -39.17 5.56
C GLN A 153 -26.06 -37.82 5.82
N ASN A 154 -26.22 -37.41 7.08
CA ASN A 154 -26.81 -36.12 7.41
C ASN A 154 -26.01 -34.96 6.80
N ASP A 155 -24.68 -35.02 6.84
CA ASP A 155 -23.81 -34.00 6.28
C ASP A 155 -23.93 -33.95 4.74
N ILE A 156 -24.07 -35.10 4.05
CA ILE A 156 -24.38 -35.14 2.62
C ILE A 156 -25.75 -34.52 2.34
N ASP A 157 -26.77 -34.90 3.11
CA ASP A 157 -28.13 -34.37 2.98
C ASP A 157 -28.11 -32.84 3.17
N ALA A 158 -27.34 -32.31 4.13
CA ALA A 158 -27.16 -30.88 4.36
C ALA A 158 -26.52 -30.16 3.16
N VAL A 159 -25.49 -30.76 2.54
CA VAL A 159 -24.89 -30.22 1.30
C VAL A 159 -25.91 -30.19 0.15
N GLN A 160 -26.69 -31.26 -0.02
CA GLN A 160 -27.72 -31.34 -1.07
C GLN A 160 -28.84 -30.34 -0.83
N ASP A 161 -29.25 -30.15 0.42
CA ASP A 161 -30.25 -29.17 0.83
C ASP A 161 -29.75 -27.74 0.59
N LEU A 162 -28.48 -27.45 0.93
CA LEU A 162 -27.84 -26.17 0.61
C LEU A 162 -27.84 -25.92 -0.91
N GLN A 163 -27.38 -26.88 -1.72
CA GLN A 163 -27.36 -26.75 -3.18
C GLN A 163 -28.76 -26.48 -3.74
N THR A 164 -29.75 -27.24 -3.28
CA THR A 164 -31.15 -27.09 -3.70
C THR A 164 -31.70 -25.71 -3.32
N ALA A 165 -31.41 -25.24 -2.11
CA ALA A 165 -31.84 -23.93 -1.65
C ALA A 165 -31.15 -22.79 -2.40
N MET A 166 -29.85 -22.92 -2.70
CA MET A 166 -29.09 -21.96 -3.51
C MET A 166 -29.65 -21.87 -4.93
N GLU A 167 -29.97 -23.00 -5.57
CA GLU A 167 -30.64 -23.02 -6.89
C GLU A 167 -32.03 -22.37 -6.85
N ALA A 168 -32.76 -22.54 -5.74
CA ALA A 168 -34.10 -21.99 -5.56
C ALA A 168 -34.13 -20.51 -5.17
N SER A 169 -33.03 -19.95 -4.66
CA SER A 169 -32.98 -18.57 -4.16
C SER A 169 -33.23 -17.52 -5.24
N GLU A 170 -32.97 -17.81 -6.51
CA GLU A 170 -33.04 -16.84 -7.63
C GLU A 170 -32.29 -15.51 -7.36
N GLY A 171 -31.31 -15.50 -6.44
CA GLY A 171 -30.56 -14.32 -6.02
C GLY A 171 -31.11 -13.58 -4.78
N ASP A 172 -32.14 -14.12 -4.11
CA ASP A 172 -32.64 -13.63 -2.82
C ASP A 172 -31.62 -13.92 -1.71
N MET A 173 -31.07 -12.85 -1.11
CA MET A 173 -29.99 -13.00 -0.13
C MET A 173 -30.49 -13.55 1.21
N SER A 174 -31.75 -13.29 1.58
CA SER A 174 -32.33 -13.85 2.79
C SER A 174 -32.47 -15.36 2.68
N VAL A 175 -32.92 -15.87 1.54
CA VAL A 175 -33.04 -17.33 1.31
C VAL A 175 -31.66 -17.99 1.31
N MET A 176 -30.64 -17.35 0.70
CA MET A 176 -29.26 -17.85 0.73
C MET A 176 -28.69 -17.89 2.15
N ASN A 177 -28.94 -16.85 2.96
CA ASN A 177 -28.51 -16.79 4.35
C ASN A 177 -29.20 -17.85 5.24
N ASP A 178 -30.51 -18.05 5.07
CA ASP A 178 -31.25 -19.10 5.76
C ASP A 178 -30.71 -20.50 5.39
N ALA A 179 -30.40 -20.71 4.11
CA ALA A 179 -29.82 -21.96 3.62
C ALA A 179 -28.42 -22.22 4.21
N LEU A 180 -27.57 -21.19 4.22
CA LEU A 180 -26.24 -21.28 4.82
C LEU A 180 -26.32 -21.50 6.33
N THR A 181 -27.24 -20.82 7.03
CA THR A 181 -27.50 -21.04 8.46
C THR A 181 -27.93 -22.48 8.74
N ALA A 182 -28.83 -23.03 7.92
CA ALA A 182 -29.26 -24.41 8.04
C ALA A 182 -28.09 -25.39 7.81
N PHE A 183 -27.34 -25.19 6.73
CA PHE A 183 -26.16 -26.00 6.42
C PHE A 183 -25.14 -26.01 7.56
N VAL A 184 -24.76 -24.84 8.07
CA VAL A 184 -23.82 -24.71 9.19
C VAL A 184 -24.34 -25.39 10.45
N GLY A 185 -25.64 -25.28 10.72
CA GLY A 185 -26.27 -25.92 11.88
C GLY A 185 -26.42 -27.44 11.76
N ASP A 186 -26.46 -27.96 10.53
CA ASP A 186 -26.68 -29.38 10.25
C ASP A 186 -25.38 -30.18 10.10
N VAL A 187 -24.26 -29.54 9.69
CA VAL A 187 -22.95 -30.20 9.60
C VAL A 187 -22.35 -30.35 11.01
N GLU A 188 -22.24 -31.59 11.49
CA GLU A 188 -21.84 -31.82 12.89
C GLU A 188 -20.33 -31.63 13.16
N ASN A 189 -19.46 -31.88 12.18
CA ASN A 189 -18.00 -31.81 12.37
C ASN A 189 -17.22 -31.54 11.07
N TYR A 190 -17.10 -30.26 10.69
CA TYR A 190 -16.32 -29.83 9.53
C TYR A 190 -14.81 -30.08 9.66
N GLU A 191 -14.27 -30.15 10.88
CA GLU A 191 -12.87 -30.53 11.12
C GLU A 191 -12.54 -31.89 10.48
N ALA A 192 -13.48 -32.83 10.53
CA ALA A 192 -13.29 -34.15 9.96
C ALA A 192 -13.05 -34.10 8.44
N TYR A 193 -13.79 -33.24 7.74
CA TYR A 193 -13.69 -33.07 6.29
C TYR A 193 -12.42 -32.33 5.88
N LEU A 194 -12.03 -31.28 6.63
CA LEU A 194 -10.77 -30.58 6.43
C LEU A 194 -9.58 -31.51 6.67
N SER A 195 -9.62 -32.34 7.71
CA SER A 195 -8.59 -33.34 7.99
C SER A 195 -8.51 -34.39 6.88
N ALA A 196 -9.65 -34.86 6.38
CA ALA A 196 -9.70 -35.78 5.25
C ALA A 196 -9.16 -35.16 3.96
N PHE A 197 -9.38 -33.86 3.74
CA PHE A 197 -8.78 -33.12 2.62
C PHE A 197 -7.25 -33.02 2.76
N LEU A 198 -6.75 -32.63 3.93
CA LEU A 198 -5.31 -32.57 4.20
C LEU A 198 -4.61 -33.93 4.06
N LEU A 199 -5.33 -35.04 4.33
CA LEU A 199 -4.82 -36.39 4.10
C LEU A 199 -4.59 -36.70 2.62
N ILE A 200 -5.47 -36.21 1.72
CA ILE A 200 -5.39 -36.50 0.28
C ILE A 200 -4.64 -35.42 -0.51
N ALA A 201 -4.41 -34.24 0.07
CA ALA A 201 -3.72 -33.15 -0.58
C ALA A 201 -2.30 -33.53 -1.06
N PRO A 202 -1.48 -34.29 -0.31
CA PRO A 202 -0.21 -34.81 -0.80
C PRO A 202 -0.32 -35.65 -2.08
N ASP A 203 -1.31 -36.56 -2.17
CA ASP A 203 -1.53 -37.38 -3.37
C ASP A 203 -1.95 -36.51 -4.58
N MET A 204 -2.76 -35.47 -4.34
CA MET A 204 -3.14 -34.51 -5.38
C MET A 204 -1.93 -33.70 -5.88
N ILE A 205 -1.01 -33.36 -4.97
CA ILE A 205 0.24 -32.68 -5.31
C ILE A 205 1.17 -33.63 -6.06
N ASP A 206 1.27 -34.90 -5.69
CA ASP A 206 2.02 -35.93 -6.44
C ASP A 206 1.52 -36.04 -7.89
N ASP A 207 0.21 -36.05 -8.10
CA ASP A 207 -0.38 -36.07 -9.45
C ASP A 207 0.00 -34.81 -10.26
N GLN A 208 0.04 -33.63 -9.61
CA GLN A 208 0.48 -32.39 -10.24
C GLN A 208 1.99 -32.40 -10.54
N ILE A 209 2.82 -32.88 -9.62
CA ILE A 209 4.27 -33.06 -9.81
C ILE A 209 4.51 -33.97 -11.00
N ALA A 210 3.82 -35.12 -11.09
CA ALA A 210 3.94 -36.04 -12.21
C ALA A 210 3.56 -35.38 -13.54
N SER A 211 2.54 -34.52 -13.55
CA SER A 211 2.16 -33.73 -14.74
C SER A 211 3.26 -32.73 -15.12
N GLU A 212 3.92 -32.09 -14.16
CA GLU A 212 5.02 -31.17 -14.44
C GLU A 212 6.31 -31.90 -14.84
N GLU A 213 6.60 -33.08 -14.31
CA GLU A 213 7.69 -33.94 -14.77
C GLU A 213 7.51 -34.36 -16.24
N ASP A 214 6.26 -34.64 -16.67
CA ASP A 214 5.93 -34.91 -18.07
C ASP A 214 6.18 -33.66 -18.95
N ASN A 215 5.81 -32.47 -18.47
CA ASN A 215 6.09 -31.20 -19.16
C ASN A 215 7.60 -30.92 -19.24
N LEU A 216 8.32 -31.14 -18.15
CA LEU A 216 9.78 -30.98 -18.07
C LEU A 216 10.46 -31.86 -19.11
N SER A 217 10.10 -33.15 -19.17
CA SER A 217 10.63 -34.09 -20.16
C SER A 217 10.40 -33.61 -21.60
N TYR A 218 9.23 -33.02 -21.89
CA TYR A 218 8.95 -32.43 -23.21
C TYR A 218 9.90 -31.25 -23.53
N TYR A 219 10.11 -30.34 -22.58
CA TYR A 219 10.97 -29.18 -22.80
C TYR A 219 12.46 -29.53 -22.85
N GLU A 220 12.91 -30.52 -22.08
CA GLU A 220 14.25 -31.09 -22.19
C GLU A 220 14.49 -31.71 -23.58
N ASP A 221 13.54 -32.49 -24.09
CA ASP A 221 13.60 -33.06 -25.45
C ASP A 221 13.67 -31.96 -26.53
N MET A 222 12.96 -30.85 -26.33
CA MET A 222 13.01 -29.69 -27.22
C MET A 222 14.36 -28.96 -27.13
N LEU A 223 14.92 -28.79 -25.93
CA LEU A 223 16.23 -28.19 -25.74
C LEU A 223 17.34 -29.05 -26.37
N ASP A 224 17.24 -30.38 -26.30
CA ASP A 224 18.13 -31.32 -26.99
C ASP A 224 18.04 -31.18 -28.52
N MET A 225 16.84 -30.92 -29.05
CA MET A 225 16.62 -30.67 -30.48
C MET A 225 17.12 -29.29 -30.92
N TYR A 226 17.02 -28.30 -30.03
CA TYR A 226 17.36 -26.89 -30.26
C TYR A 226 18.38 -26.39 -29.22
N PRO A 227 19.62 -26.90 -29.25
CA PRO A 227 20.60 -26.58 -28.22
C PRO A 227 20.96 -25.10 -28.24
N GLY A 228 20.83 -24.45 -27.07
CA GLY A 228 21.10 -23.03 -26.87
C GLY A 228 19.92 -22.10 -27.13
N ASP A 229 18.71 -22.63 -27.30
CA ASP A 229 17.49 -21.81 -27.31
C ASP A 229 17.15 -21.36 -25.88
N GLU A 230 17.22 -20.06 -25.63
CA GLU A 230 16.99 -19.46 -24.30
C GLU A 230 15.57 -19.68 -23.80
N TYR A 231 14.57 -19.80 -24.69
CA TYR A 231 13.18 -20.06 -24.28
C TYR A 231 13.03 -21.44 -23.65
N TYR A 232 13.59 -22.48 -24.27
CA TYR A 232 13.49 -23.84 -23.73
C TYR A 232 14.32 -24.02 -22.46
N LEU A 233 15.48 -23.38 -22.37
CA LEU A 233 16.27 -23.37 -21.14
C LEU A 233 15.50 -22.71 -19.99
N SER A 234 14.95 -21.51 -20.21
CA SER A 234 14.16 -20.81 -19.19
C SER A 234 12.92 -21.59 -18.76
N ARG A 235 12.23 -22.28 -19.68
CA ARG A 235 11.09 -23.14 -19.33
C ARG A 235 11.47 -24.36 -18.51
N VAL A 236 12.62 -24.98 -18.80
CA VAL A 236 13.15 -26.10 -17.99
C VAL A 236 13.45 -25.62 -16.56
N ASP A 237 14.09 -24.46 -16.41
CA ASP A 237 14.41 -23.91 -15.10
C ASP A 237 13.13 -23.56 -14.32
N GLU A 238 12.14 -22.93 -14.95
CA GLU A 238 10.83 -22.60 -14.34
C GLU A 238 10.08 -23.84 -13.87
N ILE A 239 10.01 -24.91 -14.68
CA ILE A 239 9.29 -26.13 -14.31
C ILE A 239 10.01 -26.87 -13.18
N ASN A 240 11.35 -26.90 -13.18
CA ASN A 240 12.10 -27.47 -12.05
C ASN A 240 11.80 -26.74 -10.74
N GLN A 241 11.75 -25.40 -10.76
CA GLN A 241 11.37 -24.61 -9.59
C GLN A 241 9.94 -24.91 -9.14
N GLN A 242 8.99 -25.06 -10.07
CA GLN A 242 7.61 -25.44 -9.74
C GLN A 242 7.52 -26.83 -9.10
N ILE A 243 8.26 -27.82 -9.61
CA ILE A 243 8.32 -29.17 -9.03
C ILE A 243 8.91 -29.13 -7.60
N GLU A 244 9.98 -28.38 -7.40
CA GLU A 244 10.60 -28.21 -6.08
C GLU A 244 9.63 -27.55 -5.09
N MET A 245 8.99 -26.45 -5.49
CA MET A 245 7.96 -25.76 -4.71
C MET A 245 6.81 -26.70 -4.33
N LEU A 246 6.29 -27.48 -5.28
CA LEU A 246 5.22 -28.45 -5.02
C LEU A 246 5.68 -29.55 -4.04
N THR A 247 6.91 -30.04 -4.18
CA THR A 247 7.48 -31.06 -3.28
C THR A 247 7.64 -30.53 -1.86
N ASN A 248 8.08 -29.27 -1.73
CA ASN A 248 8.20 -28.62 -0.43
C ASN A 248 6.81 -28.36 0.19
N MET A 249 5.83 -27.91 -0.60
CA MET A 249 4.43 -27.76 -0.15
C MET A 249 3.83 -29.09 0.33
N GLN A 250 4.07 -30.17 -0.42
CA GLN A 250 3.67 -31.53 -0.02
C GLN A 250 4.27 -31.88 1.34
N THR A 251 5.58 -31.69 1.49
CA THR A 251 6.29 -31.94 2.75
C THR A 251 5.72 -31.10 3.89
N ALA A 252 5.46 -29.81 3.66
CA ALA A 252 4.91 -28.91 4.66
C ALA A 252 3.50 -29.33 5.11
N ILE A 253 2.65 -29.80 4.18
CA ILE A 253 1.34 -30.35 4.51
C ILE A 253 1.47 -31.61 5.35
N GLU A 254 2.37 -32.53 4.97
CA GLU A 254 2.58 -33.78 5.71
C GLU A 254 3.12 -33.53 7.13
N GLU A 255 4.09 -32.63 7.27
CA GLU A 255 4.76 -32.34 8.54
C GLU A 255 3.94 -31.44 9.47
N ASN A 256 3.11 -30.56 8.92
CA ASN A 256 2.35 -29.55 9.67
C ASN A 256 0.82 -29.69 9.55
N SER A 257 0.32 -30.85 9.09
CA SER A 257 -1.13 -31.11 8.90
C SER A 257 -2.00 -30.74 10.11
N ASP A 258 -1.58 -31.06 11.33
CA ASP A 258 -2.34 -30.71 12.54
C ASP A 258 -2.40 -29.19 12.77
N GLN A 259 -1.30 -28.46 12.53
CA GLN A 259 -1.25 -27.00 12.67
C GLN A 259 -2.07 -26.31 11.58
N MET A 260 -1.96 -26.79 10.34
CA MET A 260 -2.80 -26.36 9.22
C MET A 260 -4.27 -26.54 9.55
N LEU A 261 -4.64 -27.72 10.05
CA LEU A 261 -6.01 -28.03 10.42
C LEU A 261 -6.53 -27.08 11.50
N VAL A 262 -5.77 -26.87 12.59
CA VAL A 262 -6.15 -25.96 13.68
C VAL A 262 -6.31 -24.53 13.18
N THR A 263 -5.41 -24.07 12.31
CA THR A 263 -5.45 -22.70 11.76
C THR A 263 -6.66 -22.52 10.83
N VAL A 264 -6.89 -23.47 9.92
CA VAL A 264 -8.07 -23.43 9.04
C VAL A 264 -9.36 -23.53 9.86
N MET A 265 -9.37 -24.30 10.95
CA MET A 265 -10.49 -24.35 11.88
C MET A 265 -10.74 -23.00 12.54
N ALA A 266 -9.71 -22.31 13.04
CA ALA A 266 -9.87 -20.98 13.64
C ALA A 266 -10.46 -19.96 12.64
N VAL A 267 -10.05 -20.03 11.37
CA VAL A 267 -10.61 -19.26 10.27
C VAL A 267 -12.08 -19.61 10.02
N VAL A 268 -12.40 -20.90 9.91
CA VAL A 268 -13.78 -21.36 9.68
C VAL A 268 -14.68 -20.98 10.85
N ASP A 269 -14.27 -21.24 12.09
CA ASP A 269 -15.00 -20.94 13.32
C ASP A 269 -15.38 -19.45 13.37
N TYR A 270 -14.42 -18.57 13.08
CA TYR A 270 -14.72 -17.15 12.94
C TYR A 270 -15.78 -16.88 11.89
N LEU A 271 -15.64 -17.46 10.69
CA LEU A 271 -16.56 -17.16 9.58
C LEU A 271 -17.97 -17.60 9.93
N LEU A 272 -18.10 -18.72 10.66
CA LEU A 272 -19.36 -19.21 11.19
C LEU A 272 -19.93 -18.27 12.26
N GLU A 273 -19.13 -17.86 13.25
CA GLU A 273 -19.53 -16.92 14.30
C GLU A 273 -19.96 -15.56 13.72
N PHE A 274 -19.19 -15.05 12.76
CA PHE A 274 -19.50 -13.81 12.04
C PHE A 274 -20.81 -13.95 11.27
N HIS A 275 -20.99 -15.05 10.54
CA HIS A 275 -22.21 -15.34 9.80
C HIS A 275 -23.43 -15.44 10.72
N GLU A 276 -23.32 -16.07 11.88
CA GLU A 276 -24.42 -16.15 12.86
C GLU A 276 -24.92 -14.78 13.33
N GLN A 277 -24.08 -13.75 13.26
CA GLN A 277 -24.45 -12.39 13.62
C GLN A 277 -25.04 -11.58 12.45
N ILE A 278 -24.96 -12.08 11.21
CA ILE A 278 -25.66 -11.49 10.07
C ILE A 278 -27.16 -11.82 10.19
N THR A 279 -27.94 -10.82 10.59
CA THR A 279 -29.38 -11.00 10.74
C THR A 279 -30.11 -10.85 9.41
N VAL A 280 -31.22 -11.58 9.25
CA VAL A 280 -32.17 -11.37 8.13
C VAL A 280 -32.63 -9.91 8.06
N THR A 281 -32.77 -9.23 9.20
CA THR A 281 -33.11 -7.80 9.24
C THR A 281 -32.05 -6.92 8.59
N LEU A 282 -30.76 -7.21 8.81
CA LEU A 282 -29.68 -6.49 8.15
C LEU A 282 -29.70 -6.73 6.63
N ILE A 283 -29.90 -7.98 6.20
CA ILE A 283 -30.02 -8.35 4.78
C ILE A 283 -31.19 -7.61 4.13
N ASP A 284 -32.37 -7.64 4.74
CA ASP A 284 -33.56 -6.95 4.26
C ASP A 284 -33.32 -5.43 4.11
N GLN A 285 -32.57 -4.83 5.05
CA GLN A 285 -32.22 -3.41 4.95
C GLN A 285 -31.22 -3.13 3.81
N ILE A 286 -30.23 -4.00 3.61
CA ILE A 286 -29.28 -3.90 2.48
C ILE A 286 -30.04 -4.00 1.15
N GLU A 287 -30.94 -4.97 1.01
CA GLU A 287 -31.79 -5.14 -0.18
C GLU A 287 -32.68 -3.92 -0.41
N ALA A 288 -33.34 -3.42 0.64
CA ALA A 288 -34.18 -2.24 0.55
C ALA A 288 -33.41 -1.00 0.05
N ILE A 289 -32.17 -0.80 0.49
CA ILE A 289 -31.32 0.29 0.01
C ILE A 289 -30.83 0.04 -1.42
N ALA A 290 -30.48 -1.20 -1.76
CA ALA A 290 -30.01 -1.54 -3.10
C ALA A 290 -31.09 -1.34 -4.17
N ASP A 291 -32.34 -1.64 -3.83
CA ASP A 291 -33.50 -1.51 -4.71
C ASP A 291 -34.11 -0.10 -4.74
N ASP A 292 -33.81 0.75 -3.74
CA ASP A 292 -34.31 2.13 -3.68
C ASP A 292 -33.29 3.15 -4.23
N PRO A 293 -33.46 3.67 -5.46
CA PRO A 293 -32.59 4.72 -5.99
C PRO A 293 -32.64 6.02 -5.18
N ASP A 294 -33.69 6.22 -4.39
CA ASP A 294 -33.96 7.41 -3.59
C ASP A 294 -33.65 7.20 -2.09
N ALA A 295 -32.94 6.11 -1.73
CA ALA A 295 -32.53 5.82 -0.36
C ALA A 295 -31.85 7.03 0.28
N THR A 296 -32.29 7.41 1.48
CA THR A 296 -31.80 8.60 2.17
C THR A 296 -30.44 8.36 2.82
N ALA A 297 -29.66 9.42 3.01
CA ALA A 297 -28.38 9.34 3.71
C ALA A 297 -28.50 8.72 5.12
N ALA A 298 -29.63 8.93 5.80
CA ALA A 298 -29.91 8.34 7.11
C ALA A 298 -30.13 6.81 7.05
N GLU A 299 -30.81 6.31 6.01
CA GLU A 299 -30.99 4.87 5.79
C GLU A 299 -29.66 4.19 5.47
N ILE A 300 -28.86 4.80 4.58
CA ILE A 300 -27.51 4.32 4.25
C ILE A 300 -26.61 4.31 5.49
N ALA A 301 -26.61 5.39 6.28
CA ALA A 301 -25.82 5.47 7.51
C ALA A 301 -26.24 4.42 8.54
N LEU A 302 -27.54 4.10 8.64
CA LEU A 302 -28.06 3.08 9.56
C LEU A 302 -27.47 1.70 9.23
N VAL A 303 -27.60 1.25 7.98
CA VAL A 303 -27.09 -0.05 7.53
C VAL A 303 -25.57 -0.10 7.67
N LYS A 304 -24.88 0.96 7.25
CA LYS A 304 -23.42 1.08 7.40
C LYS A 304 -22.98 1.00 8.87
N ASN A 305 -23.70 1.64 9.80
CA ASN A 305 -23.41 1.58 11.23
C ASN A 305 -23.65 0.18 11.81
N GLU A 306 -24.69 -0.53 11.35
CA GLU A 306 -24.95 -1.91 11.76
C GLU A 306 -23.84 -2.84 11.27
N ILE A 307 -23.40 -2.72 10.00
CA ILE A 307 -22.28 -3.49 9.43
C ILE A 307 -20.96 -3.19 10.16
N THR A 308 -20.64 -1.92 10.40
CA THR A 308 -19.38 -1.57 11.09
C THR A 308 -19.38 -2.00 12.55
N THR A 309 -20.52 -1.95 13.23
CA THR A 309 -20.66 -2.51 14.59
C THR A 309 -20.46 -4.01 14.58
N LEU A 310 -21.11 -4.71 13.64
CA LEU A 310 -20.95 -6.15 13.43
C LEU A 310 -19.48 -6.51 13.22
N LEU A 311 -18.77 -5.82 12.33
CA LEU A 311 -17.36 -6.06 12.06
C LEU A 311 -16.45 -5.76 13.27
N LEU A 312 -16.72 -4.71 14.04
CA LEU A 312 -15.93 -4.39 15.25
C LEU A 312 -16.14 -5.42 16.37
N ASP A 313 -17.38 -5.84 16.58
CA ASP A 313 -17.74 -6.83 17.60
C ASP A 313 -17.17 -8.21 17.24
N ASN A 314 -16.93 -8.45 15.95
CA ASN A 314 -16.35 -9.67 15.40
C ASN A 314 -14.94 -9.47 14.87
N LEU A 315 -14.14 -8.54 15.40
CA LEU A 315 -12.73 -8.50 15.01
C LEU A 315 -12.03 -9.81 15.40
N PRO A 316 -11.12 -10.31 14.55
CA PRO A 316 -10.36 -11.48 14.91
C PRO A 316 -9.49 -11.23 16.17
N SER A 317 -9.30 -12.26 16.99
CA SER A 317 -8.38 -12.24 18.11
C SER A 317 -6.96 -12.25 17.59
N GLY A 318 -6.05 -11.69 18.39
CA GLY A 318 -4.64 -11.73 18.03
C GLY A 318 -4.05 -13.14 18.05
N GLU A 319 -4.52 -14.04 18.92
CA GLU A 319 -4.04 -15.43 18.96
C GLU A 319 -4.38 -16.16 17.66
N ASP A 320 -5.62 -16.03 17.22
CA ASP A 320 -6.08 -16.72 16.04
C ASP A 320 -5.43 -16.13 14.76
N LEU A 321 -5.14 -14.82 14.71
CA LEU A 321 -4.31 -14.21 13.66
C LEU A 321 -2.85 -14.66 13.72
N THR A 322 -2.28 -14.83 14.91
CA THR A 322 -0.93 -15.39 15.07
C THR A 322 -0.85 -16.76 14.41
N LEU A 323 -1.84 -17.64 14.62
CA LEU A 323 -1.87 -18.95 13.97
C LEU A 323 -1.86 -18.84 12.44
N VAL A 324 -2.60 -17.87 11.88
CA VAL A 324 -2.60 -17.61 10.43
C VAL A 324 -1.20 -17.19 9.97
N PHE A 325 -0.53 -16.28 10.66
CA PHE A 325 0.82 -15.85 10.30
C PHE A 325 1.87 -16.96 10.48
N GLU A 326 1.76 -17.78 11.52
CA GLU A 326 2.61 -18.97 11.69
C GLU A 326 2.42 -19.97 10.53
N LEU A 327 1.17 -20.21 10.11
CA LEU A 327 0.90 -21.05 8.96
C LEU A 327 1.43 -20.42 7.66
N LEU A 328 1.22 -19.12 7.47
CA LEU A 328 1.76 -18.41 6.31
C LEU A 328 3.28 -18.52 6.26
N ALA A 329 3.97 -18.44 7.39
CA ALA A 329 5.40 -18.62 7.47
C ALA A 329 5.85 -20.05 7.09
N VAL A 330 5.10 -21.08 7.52
CA VAL A 330 5.34 -22.47 7.09
C VAL A 330 5.15 -22.64 5.58
N LEU A 331 4.11 -22.03 5.02
CA LEU A 331 3.84 -22.08 3.59
C LEU A 331 4.87 -21.27 2.78
N GLU A 332 5.31 -20.13 3.30
CA GLU A 332 6.35 -19.29 2.71
C GLU A 332 7.69 -20.02 2.65
N ASP A 333 8.11 -20.66 3.75
CA ASP A 333 9.32 -21.52 3.82
C ASP A 333 9.21 -22.69 2.82
N ALA A 334 8.04 -23.30 2.71
CA ALA A 334 7.80 -24.34 1.71
C ALA A 334 7.92 -23.81 0.28
N MET A 335 7.37 -22.61 0.00
CA MET A 335 7.32 -22.07 -1.35
C MET A 335 8.66 -21.50 -1.83
N ASN A 336 9.37 -20.82 -0.94
CA ASN A 336 10.58 -20.06 -1.28
C ASN A 336 11.89 -20.77 -0.86
N GLY A 337 11.80 -21.86 -0.08
CA GLY A 337 12.95 -22.52 0.54
C GLY A 337 13.35 -21.87 1.87
N ASP A 338 14.57 -22.17 2.35
CA ASP A 338 15.17 -21.70 3.63
C ASP A 338 15.47 -20.18 3.64
N VAL A 339 14.58 -19.38 3.06
CA VAL A 339 14.54 -17.94 3.25
C VAL A 339 14.07 -17.73 4.68
N THR A 340 14.93 -17.10 5.49
CA THR A 340 14.68 -16.81 6.91
C THR A 340 13.26 -16.28 7.10
N SER A 341 12.35 -17.10 7.65
CA SER A 341 10.95 -16.73 7.80
C SER A 341 10.77 -15.77 8.97
N MET A 342 11.15 -14.52 8.75
CA MET A 342 10.87 -13.39 9.63
C MET A 342 9.37 -13.35 10.01
N THR A 343 8.50 -13.77 9.11
CA THR A 343 7.06 -13.94 9.33
C THR A 343 6.76 -14.83 10.55
N ALA A 344 7.52 -15.90 10.78
CA ALA A 344 7.35 -16.76 11.95
C ALA A 344 7.81 -16.07 13.25
N ASP A 345 8.97 -15.40 13.22
CA ASP A 345 9.56 -14.75 14.40
C ASP A 345 8.76 -13.50 14.83
N LEU A 346 8.04 -12.87 13.91
CA LEU A 346 7.23 -11.66 14.13
C LEU A 346 5.72 -11.92 13.97
N ALA A 347 5.27 -13.18 14.04
CA ALA A 347 3.87 -13.54 13.79
C ALA A 347 2.89 -12.80 14.73
N ASN A 348 3.27 -12.58 16.00
CA ASN A 348 2.45 -11.85 16.96
C ASN A 348 2.35 -10.35 16.64
N GLU A 349 3.45 -9.74 16.21
CA GLU A 349 3.50 -8.35 15.80
C GLU A 349 2.67 -8.14 14.53
N TYR A 350 2.84 -8.98 13.50
CA TYR A 350 2.01 -8.91 12.29
C TYR A 350 0.52 -9.14 12.58
N ALA A 351 0.19 -10.08 13.48
CA ALA A 351 -1.17 -10.29 13.94
C ALA A 351 -1.75 -9.04 14.63
N ALA A 352 -0.97 -8.39 15.51
CA ALA A 352 -1.38 -7.17 16.18
C ALA A 352 -1.55 -6.00 15.19
N GLU A 353 -0.60 -5.81 14.28
CA GLU A 353 -0.63 -4.78 13.23
C GLU A 353 -1.88 -4.94 12.35
N LEU A 354 -2.13 -6.14 11.83
CA LEU A 354 -3.29 -6.43 10.99
C LEU A 354 -4.59 -6.16 11.75
N ARG A 355 -4.69 -6.62 13.01
CA ARG A 355 -5.88 -6.39 13.84
C ARG A 355 -6.15 -4.91 14.09
N ILE A 356 -5.12 -4.14 14.46
CA ILE A 356 -5.25 -2.68 14.67
C ILE A 356 -5.63 -1.99 13.36
N SER A 357 -5.01 -2.37 12.25
CA SER A 357 -5.29 -1.81 10.93
C SER A 357 -6.74 -2.05 10.51
N MET A 358 -7.25 -3.27 10.70
CA MET A 358 -8.67 -3.58 10.50
C MET A 358 -9.56 -2.72 11.40
N GLU A 359 -9.22 -2.59 12.68
CA GLU A 359 -9.96 -1.76 13.63
C GLU A 359 -9.98 -0.27 13.21
N ILE A 360 -8.86 0.28 12.77
CA ILE A 360 -8.75 1.66 12.25
C ILE A 360 -9.66 1.84 11.03
N VAL A 361 -9.58 0.95 10.04
CA VAL A 361 -10.39 1.03 8.82
C VAL A 361 -11.88 0.95 9.14
N ILE A 362 -12.30 -0.01 9.98
CA ILE A 362 -13.72 -0.16 10.33
C ILE A 362 -14.21 1.04 11.15
N ARG A 363 -13.39 1.58 12.07
CA ARG A 363 -13.74 2.79 12.82
C ARG A 363 -13.82 4.02 11.93
N PHE A 364 -12.99 4.13 10.89
CA PHE A 364 -13.10 5.21 9.90
C PHE A 364 -14.42 5.11 9.13
N LEU A 365 -14.78 3.92 8.66
CA LEU A 365 -16.10 3.69 8.07
C LEU A 365 -17.23 4.02 9.04
N ALA A 366 -17.09 3.64 10.31
CA ALA A 366 -18.06 3.96 11.36
C ALA A 366 -18.21 5.47 11.58
N SER A 367 -17.12 6.25 11.44
CA SER A 367 -17.16 7.72 11.61
C SER A 367 -17.83 8.47 10.44
N LEU A 368 -17.99 7.85 9.27
CA LEU A 368 -18.70 8.47 8.13
C LEU A 368 -20.20 8.56 8.42
N ASP A 369 -20.66 9.67 8.96
CA ASP A 369 -22.04 9.83 9.43
C ASP A 369 -23.04 10.14 8.29
N ALA A 370 -24.30 10.35 8.66
CA ALA A 370 -25.34 10.67 7.69
C ALA A 370 -25.14 12.05 7.02
N ALA A 371 -24.44 13.00 7.65
CA ALA A 371 -24.16 14.30 7.05
C ALA A 371 -23.11 14.16 5.94
N PHE A 372 -22.03 13.40 6.20
CA PHE A 372 -21.05 13.06 5.19
C PHE A 372 -21.68 12.37 3.97
N ILE A 373 -22.58 11.40 4.19
CA ILE A 373 -23.26 10.69 3.10
C ILE A 373 -24.19 11.64 2.32
N ASP A 374 -24.90 12.55 3.01
CA ASP A 374 -25.76 13.55 2.37
C ASP A 374 -24.94 14.50 1.48
N ASP A 375 -23.80 14.99 1.97
CA ASP A 375 -22.87 15.83 1.21
C ASP A 375 -22.32 15.07 -0.01
N MET A 376 -21.92 13.81 0.15
CA MET A 376 -21.47 12.95 -0.96
C MET A 376 -22.57 12.74 -2.02
N MET A 377 -23.81 12.56 -1.60
CA MET A 377 -24.95 12.40 -2.52
C MET A 377 -25.32 13.71 -3.23
N ALA A 378 -25.16 14.86 -2.57
CA ALA A 378 -25.42 16.17 -3.16
C ALA A 378 -24.49 16.46 -4.36
N LEU A 379 -23.29 15.88 -4.37
CA LEU A 379 -22.33 15.96 -5.48
C LEU A 379 -22.74 15.18 -6.75
N ASP A 380 -23.76 14.32 -6.67
CA ASP A 380 -24.33 13.65 -7.86
C ASP A 380 -25.40 14.51 -8.57
N SER A 381 -25.66 15.74 -8.09
CA SER A 381 -26.64 16.64 -8.70
C SER A 381 -26.16 17.23 -10.02
N GLU A 382 -27.09 17.66 -10.88
CA GLU A 382 -26.79 18.34 -12.15
C GLU A 382 -26.10 19.72 -11.96
N GLU A 383 -25.91 20.18 -10.73
CA GLU A 383 -25.25 21.44 -10.41
C GLU A 383 -23.72 21.36 -10.53
N TYR A 384 -23.15 20.16 -10.38
CA TYR A 384 -21.70 19.92 -10.44
C TYR A 384 -21.28 19.34 -11.79
N THR A 385 -20.12 19.73 -12.28
CA THR A 385 -19.48 18.98 -13.37
C THR A 385 -18.95 17.63 -12.84
N GLU A 386 -18.71 16.65 -13.71
CA GLU A 386 -18.15 15.35 -13.28
C GLU A 386 -16.78 15.51 -12.59
N VAL A 387 -15.96 16.44 -13.09
CA VAL A 387 -14.63 16.74 -12.55
C VAL A 387 -14.73 17.46 -11.20
N GLU A 388 -15.64 18.44 -11.09
CA GLU A 388 -15.91 19.16 -9.84
C GLU A 388 -16.41 18.20 -8.77
N ALA A 389 -17.43 17.40 -9.09
CA ALA A 389 -17.95 16.37 -8.19
C ALA A 389 -16.86 15.38 -7.76
N GLY A 390 -16.01 14.92 -8.68
CA GLY A 390 -14.87 14.05 -8.35
C GLY A 390 -13.87 14.69 -7.38
N THR A 391 -13.58 15.98 -7.58
CA THR A 391 -12.67 16.75 -6.72
C THR A 391 -13.26 16.99 -5.34
N GLU A 392 -14.51 17.44 -5.26
CA GLU A 392 -15.19 17.70 -3.99
C GLU A 392 -15.38 16.41 -3.16
N ARG A 393 -15.63 15.26 -3.80
CA ARG A 393 -15.64 13.96 -3.10
C ARG A 393 -14.28 13.68 -2.44
N ALA A 394 -13.17 13.89 -3.16
CA ALA A 394 -11.83 13.70 -2.60
C ALA A 394 -11.58 14.64 -1.40
N ILE A 395 -12.04 15.89 -1.48
CA ILE A 395 -11.94 16.87 -0.38
C ILE A 395 -12.76 16.42 0.82
N LEU A 396 -14.01 16.00 0.63
CA LEU A 396 -14.85 15.47 1.71
C LEU A 396 -14.16 14.29 2.41
N PHE A 397 -13.55 13.37 1.67
CA PHE A 397 -12.80 12.24 2.25
C PHE A 397 -11.57 12.71 3.05
N ILE A 398 -10.79 13.67 2.55
CA ILE A 398 -9.64 14.24 3.26
C ILE A 398 -10.10 14.85 4.60
N MET A 399 -11.18 15.64 4.57
CA MET A 399 -11.72 16.29 5.76
C MET A 399 -12.27 15.27 6.77
N ALA A 400 -13.02 14.27 6.31
CA ALA A 400 -13.51 13.19 7.16
C ALA A 400 -12.35 12.37 7.77
N PHE A 401 -11.29 12.11 7.01
CA PHE A 401 -10.10 11.43 7.49
C PHE A 401 -9.34 12.26 8.54
N ALA A 402 -9.27 13.58 8.38
CA ALA A 402 -8.64 14.47 9.36
C ALA A 402 -9.37 14.43 10.71
N GLU A 403 -10.70 14.55 10.70
CA GLU A 403 -11.52 14.44 11.91
C GLU A 403 -11.39 13.06 12.57
N PHE A 404 -11.33 12.00 11.74
CA PHE A 404 -11.10 10.64 12.22
C PHE A 404 -9.72 10.46 12.87
N LYS A 405 -8.65 10.94 12.22
CA LYS A 405 -7.26 10.89 12.71
C LYS A 405 -7.19 11.55 14.09
N ASP A 406 -7.69 12.77 14.22
CA ASP A 406 -7.72 13.51 15.49
C ASP A 406 -8.47 12.75 16.60
N ALA A 407 -9.59 12.10 16.25
CA ALA A 407 -10.41 11.36 17.20
C ALA A 407 -9.81 9.99 17.60
N ASN A 408 -8.91 9.42 16.79
CA ASN A 408 -8.38 8.07 16.95
C ASN A 408 -6.85 8.03 17.02
N GLN A 409 -6.18 9.16 17.32
CA GLN A 409 -4.72 9.25 17.38
C GLN A 409 -4.10 8.17 18.28
N VAL A 410 -4.71 7.85 19.43
CA VAL A 410 -4.20 6.79 20.32
C VAL A 410 -4.16 5.41 19.65
N LEU A 411 -5.13 5.10 18.80
CA LEU A 411 -5.17 3.84 18.07
C LEU A 411 -4.14 3.82 16.92
N ILE A 412 -3.93 4.96 16.26
CA ILE A 412 -2.90 5.14 15.24
C ILE A 412 -1.51 5.03 15.87
N ASP A 413 -1.25 5.74 16.97
CA ASP A 413 0.00 5.63 17.75
C ASP A 413 0.26 4.19 18.24
N SER A 414 -0.82 3.42 18.45
CA SER A 414 -0.68 2.01 18.84
C SER A 414 -0.15 1.16 17.71
N LEU A 415 -0.53 1.44 16.46
CA LEU A 415 -0.02 0.77 15.26
C LEU A 415 1.50 0.99 15.13
N ASP A 416 1.95 2.23 15.28
CA ASP A 416 3.38 2.60 15.23
C ASP A 416 4.21 1.98 16.37
N SER A 417 3.55 1.46 17.41
CA SER A 417 4.19 0.85 18.58
C SER A 417 4.15 -0.68 18.59
N VAL A 418 3.57 -1.30 17.56
CA VAL A 418 3.45 -2.77 17.46
C VAL A 418 4.83 -3.42 17.43
N PHE A 419 5.73 -2.86 16.63
CA PHE A 419 7.10 -3.34 16.53
C PHE A 419 8.02 -2.54 17.46
N THR A 420 9.03 -3.20 18.00
CA THR A 420 10.17 -2.50 18.59
C THR A 420 11.13 -2.07 17.49
N GLU A 421 11.89 -0.99 17.72
CA GLU A 421 12.96 -0.54 16.80
C GLU A 421 13.93 -1.67 16.40
N ALA A 422 14.21 -2.59 17.32
CA ALA A 422 15.06 -3.75 17.03
C ALA A 422 14.39 -4.78 16.11
N GLN A 423 13.08 -4.97 16.22
CA GLN A 423 12.30 -5.85 15.33
C GLN A 423 12.14 -5.21 13.95
N GLU A 424 11.86 -3.91 13.87
CA GLU A 424 11.82 -3.19 12.59
C GLU A 424 13.16 -3.24 11.86
N GLN A 425 14.27 -3.07 12.59
CA GLN A 425 15.61 -3.21 12.02
C GLN A 425 15.85 -4.63 11.50
N ALA A 426 15.55 -5.65 12.33
CA ALA A 426 15.68 -7.05 11.91
C ALA A 426 14.81 -7.36 10.68
N ALA A 427 13.62 -6.76 10.62
CA ALA A 427 12.71 -6.97 9.53
C ALA A 427 13.16 -6.31 8.23
N PHE A 428 13.68 -5.09 8.34
CA PHE A 428 14.30 -4.38 7.24
C PHE A 428 15.51 -5.16 6.69
N GLU A 429 16.41 -5.64 7.56
CA GLU A 429 17.58 -6.43 7.16
C GLU A 429 17.17 -7.73 6.45
N ALA A 430 16.18 -8.46 6.98
CA ALA A 430 15.64 -9.66 6.33
C ALA A 430 14.98 -9.38 4.97
N MET A 431 14.29 -8.23 4.82
CA MET A 431 13.72 -7.81 3.54
C MET A 431 14.81 -7.47 2.52
N VAL A 432 15.88 -6.78 2.94
CA VAL A 432 17.03 -6.47 2.07
C VAL A 432 17.71 -7.76 1.60
N ASP A 433 17.95 -8.70 2.53
CA ASP A 433 18.57 -9.99 2.22
C ASP A 433 17.72 -10.82 1.23
N SER A 434 16.39 -10.85 1.40
CA SER A 434 15.49 -11.62 0.53
C SER A 434 15.24 -10.99 -0.84
N TYR A 435 15.41 -9.66 -0.98
CA TYR A 435 15.11 -8.96 -2.24
C TYR A 435 16.01 -9.39 -3.40
N ALA A 436 17.31 -9.62 -3.13
CA ALA A 436 18.26 -10.08 -4.15
C ALA A 436 17.88 -11.48 -4.68
N GLU A 437 17.52 -12.39 -3.78
CA GLU A 437 17.07 -13.73 -4.11
C GLU A 437 15.77 -13.69 -4.93
N LEU A 438 14.83 -12.82 -4.54
CA LEU A 438 13.58 -12.62 -5.28
C LEU A 438 13.81 -12.08 -6.69
N MET A 439 14.73 -11.13 -6.88
CA MET A 439 15.08 -10.62 -8.22
C MET A 439 15.66 -11.72 -9.10
N ILE A 440 16.55 -12.55 -8.55
CA ILE A 440 17.12 -13.71 -9.26
C ILE A 440 16.02 -14.70 -9.63
N ALA A 441 15.10 -15.00 -8.70
CA ALA A 441 13.96 -15.87 -8.94
C ALA A 441 13.03 -15.34 -10.04
N GLN A 442 12.91 -14.02 -10.18
CA GLN A 442 12.15 -13.36 -11.26
C GLN A 442 12.92 -13.28 -12.60
N GLY A 443 14.10 -13.89 -12.68
CA GLY A 443 14.91 -13.97 -13.90
C GLY A 443 15.81 -12.77 -14.14
N VAL A 444 16.01 -11.89 -13.14
CA VAL A 444 17.01 -10.83 -13.23
C VAL A 444 18.41 -11.46 -13.19
N PRO A 445 19.34 -11.07 -14.09
CA PRO A 445 20.71 -11.58 -14.03
C PRO A 445 21.35 -11.34 -12.66
N GLU A 446 22.09 -12.33 -12.14
CA GLU A 446 22.77 -12.26 -10.83
C GLU A 446 23.63 -11.00 -10.67
N ALA A 447 24.26 -10.53 -11.75
CA ALA A 447 25.03 -9.29 -11.73
C ALA A 447 24.18 -8.02 -11.54
N GLU A 448 22.96 -7.99 -12.08
CA GLU A 448 22.02 -6.87 -11.91
C GLU A 448 21.34 -6.94 -10.54
N ALA A 449 21.00 -8.14 -10.06
CA ALA A 449 20.47 -8.35 -8.71
C ALA A 449 21.49 -7.94 -7.63
N ALA A 450 22.79 -8.27 -7.81
CA ALA A 450 23.85 -7.86 -6.90
C ALA A 450 24.03 -6.33 -6.82
N ILE A 451 23.74 -5.60 -7.92
CA ILE A 451 23.74 -4.13 -7.89
C ILE A 451 22.60 -3.61 -7.02
N ALA A 452 21.40 -4.17 -7.16
CA ALA A 452 20.25 -3.79 -6.33
C ALA A 452 20.47 -4.16 -4.86
N GLU A 453 21.03 -5.34 -4.58
CA GLU A 453 21.43 -5.77 -3.24
C GLU A 453 22.41 -4.78 -2.60
N ASN A 454 23.47 -4.39 -3.31
CA ASN A 454 24.45 -3.42 -2.81
C ASN A 454 23.79 -2.07 -2.48
N ILE A 455 22.89 -1.57 -3.35
CA ILE A 455 22.12 -0.33 -3.08
C ILE A 455 21.29 -0.46 -1.80
N LEU A 456 20.62 -1.60 -1.61
CA LEU A 456 19.77 -1.83 -0.43
C LEU A 456 20.58 -2.04 0.85
N LEU A 457 21.75 -2.66 0.77
CA LEU A 457 22.66 -2.83 1.90
C LEU A 457 23.25 -1.49 2.37
N ASP A 458 23.48 -0.56 1.45
CA ASP A 458 23.93 0.81 1.78
C ASP A 458 22.79 1.66 2.38
N LEU A 459 21.52 1.35 2.05
CA LEU A 459 20.34 1.91 2.71
C LEU A 459 20.13 1.28 4.10
N THR A 460 20.96 1.66 5.08
CA THR A 460 20.78 1.17 6.45
C THR A 460 19.39 1.50 7.03
N TYR A 461 18.86 0.66 7.92
CA TYR A 461 17.59 0.93 8.62
C TYR A 461 17.57 2.32 9.26
N GLN A 462 18.66 2.76 9.90
CA GLN A 462 18.71 4.09 10.52
C GLN A 462 18.56 5.22 9.50
N LEU A 463 19.08 5.04 8.29
CA LEU A 463 18.99 6.04 7.23
C LEU A 463 17.57 6.13 6.67
N VAL A 464 16.96 4.96 6.39
CA VAL A 464 15.58 4.87 5.92
C VAL A 464 14.62 5.44 6.96
N THR A 465 14.76 5.10 8.24
CA THR A 465 13.90 5.62 9.32
C THR A 465 14.12 7.11 9.55
N ALA A 466 15.36 7.61 9.45
CA ALA A 466 15.63 9.04 9.56
C ALA A 466 14.96 9.83 8.43
N ALA A 467 15.11 9.39 7.18
CA ALA A 467 14.43 10.01 6.03
C ALA A 467 12.91 9.84 6.10
N GLY A 468 12.42 8.67 6.51
CA GLY A 468 11.00 8.37 6.77
C GLY A 468 10.39 9.38 7.75
N THR A 469 11.07 9.63 8.88
CA THR A 469 10.65 10.64 9.85
C THR A 469 10.53 12.05 9.24
N VAL A 470 11.39 12.40 8.28
CA VAL A 470 11.28 13.67 7.54
C VAL A 470 10.06 13.68 6.64
N PHE A 471 9.83 12.61 5.89
CA PHE A 471 8.68 12.49 5.01
C PHE A 471 7.36 12.45 5.79
N ASP A 472 7.32 11.82 6.96
CA ASP A 472 6.16 11.78 7.84
C ASP A 472 5.84 13.17 8.40
N ASP A 473 6.84 13.90 8.90
CA ASP A 473 6.67 15.29 9.37
C ASP A 473 6.22 16.23 8.23
N MET A 474 6.80 16.07 7.03
CA MET A 474 6.38 16.83 5.85
C MET A 474 4.97 16.47 5.38
N GLY A 475 4.63 15.17 5.40
CA GLY A 475 3.32 14.64 5.04
C GLY A 475 2.24 15.11 6.01
N GLU A 476 2.51 15.09 7.31
CA GLU A 476 1.61 15.60 8.34
C GLU A 476 1.37 17.11 8.17
N LYS A 477 2.43 17.90 8.01
CA LYS A 477 2.30 19.36 7.76
C LYS A 477 1.56 19.66 6.45
N ALA A 478 1.80 18.87 5.41
CA ALA A 478 1.11 18.99 4.13
C ALA A 478 -0.38 18.73 4.30
N PHE A 479 -0.73 17.62 4.96
CA PHE A 479 -2.09 17.23 5.27
C PHE A 479 -2.80 18.29 6.13
N ASP A 480 -2.17 18.74 7.21
CA ASP A 480 -2.68 19.79 8.10
C ASP A 480 -2.93 21.10 7.35
N HIS A 481 -2.02 21.48 6.44
CA HIS A 481 -2.21 22.68 5.63
C HIS A 481 -3.40 22.54 4.67
N LEU A 482 -3.55 21.38 4.02
CA LEU A 482 -4.70 21.11 3.17
C LEU A 482 -6.00 21.21 3.97
N VAL A 483 -6.10 20.55 5.12
CA VAL A 483 -7.28 20.61 6.00
C VAL A 483 -7.54 22.04 6.48
N ALA A 484 -6.51 22.77 6.93
CA ALA A 484 -6.63 24.13 7.41
C ALA A 484 -7.08 25.14 6.33
N THR A 485 -6.86 24.81 5.06
CA THR A 485 -7.27 25.62 3.90
C THR A 485 -8.51 25.07 3.21
N ASP A 486 -9.22 24.10 3.82
CA ASP A 486 -10.35 23.39 3.19
C ASP A 486 -9.98 22.88 1.79
N CYS A 487 -8.78 22.31 1.66
CA CYS A 487 -8.21 21.78 0.42
C CYS A 487 -8.24 22.76 -0.76
N ALA A 488 -8.13 24.07 -0.51
CA ALA A 488 -8.18 25.10 -1.56
C ALA A 488 -7.17 24.86 -2.70
N LEU A 489 -5.97 24.37 -2.38
CA LEU A 489 -4.96 24.02 -3.37
C LEU A 489 -5.45 22.93 -4.35
N ILE A 490 -6.13 21.90 -3.85
CA ILE A 490 -6.66 20.80 -4.69
C ILE A 490 -7.70 21.34 -5.68
N ARG A 491 -8.63 22.20 -5.22
CA ARG A 491 -9.61 22.86 -6.10
C ARG A 491 -8.93 23.68 -7.19
N LEU A 492 -7.93 24.49 -6.82
CA LEU A 492 -7.19 25.33 -7.77
C LEU A 492 -6.42 24.51 -8.80
N VAL A 493 -5.80 23.41 -8.40
CA VAL A 493 -5.11 22.49 -9.32
C VAL A 493 -6.12 21.87 -10.29
N ALA A 494 -7.28 21.41 -9.79
CA ALA A 494 -8.34 20.84 -10.62
C ALA A 494 -8.91 21.86 -11.63
N ILE A 495 -9.12 23.12 -11.22
CA ILE A 495 -9.52 24.21 -12.12
C ILE A 495 -8.44 24.41 -13.19
N ASN A 496 -7.17 24.51 -12.81
CA ASN A 496 -6.07 24.81 -13.73
C ASN A 496 -5.80 23.68 -14.73
N SER A 497 -5.96 22.42 -14.33
CA SER A 497 -5.69 21.26 -15.19
C SER A 497 -6.81 20.96 -16.19
N ASN A 498 -8.00 21.56 -16.03
CA ASN A 498 -9.18 21.27 -16.84
C ASN A 498 -9.52 22.35 -17.87
N PHE A 499 -8.59 23.24 -18.18
CA PHE A 499 -8.67 24.11 -19.36
C PHE A 499 -8.40 23.28 -20.62
N GLN A 500 -9.42 23.07 -21.45
CA GLN A 500 -9.30 22.28 -22.67
C GLN A 500 -10.02 22.93 -23.86
N GLY A 501 -9.52 22.63 -25.06
CA GLY A 501 -10.20 22.95 -26.32
C GLY A 501 -10.68 21.68 -26.98
N THR A 502 -11.99 21.48 -27.06
CA THR A 502 -12.62 20.27 -27.57
C THR A 502 -13.42 20.55 -28.85
N TYR A 503 -13.62 19.53 -29.67
CA TYR A 503 -14.46 19.60 -30.86
C TYR A 503 -15.81 18.95 -30.56
N ASP A 504 -16.87 19.74 -30.39
CA ASP A 504 -18.22 19.24 -30.09
C ASP A 504 -18.95 18.80 -31.37
N CYS A 505 -18.52 17.67 -31.94
CA CYS A 505 -19.05 17.20 -33.22
C CYS A 505 -20.48 16.63 -33.10
N SER A 506 -21.45 17.37 -33.64
CA SER A 506 -22.75 16.84 -34.07
C SER A 506 -22.71 16.33 -35.51
N ILE A 507 -23.73 15.56 -35.94
CA ILE A 507 -23.85 15.04 -37.32
C ILE A 507 -23.77 16.15 -38.38
N GLU A 508 -24.14 17.40 -38.04
CA GLU A 508 -24.24 18.51 -38.99
C GLU A 508 -23.16 19.60 -38.80
N PHE A 509 -22.52 19.66 -37.63
CA PHE A 509 -21.62 20.76 -37.26
C PHE A 509 -20.66 20.34 -36.15
N CYS A 510 -19.41 20.80 -36.21
CA CYS A 510 -18.40 20.52 -35.20
C CYS A 510 -17.67 21.82 -34.81
N PRO A 511 -18.24 22.62 -33.89
CA PRO A 511 -17.56 23.78 -33.34
C PRO A 511 -16.38 23.34 -32.48
N TYR A 512 -15.33 24.16 -32.52
CA TYR A 512 -14.28 24.12 -31.51
C TYR A 512 -14.77 24.91 -30.29
N VAL A 513 -14.82 24.27 -29.14
CA VAL A 513 -15.28 24.82 -27.87
C VAL A 513 -14.08 24.93 -26.95
N LEU A 514 -13.89 26.12 -26.39
CA LEU A 514 -12.89 26.39 -25.37
C LEU A 514 -13.61 26.40 -24.03
N GLU A 515 -13.21 25.56 -23.09
CA GLU A 515 -13.94 25.38 -21.84
C GLU A 515 -13.02 25.05 -20.67
N ASN A 516 -13.52 25.30 -19.46
CA ASN A 516 -12.98 24.75 -18.24
C ASN A 516 -13.92 23.64 -17.75
N GLY A 517 -13.49 22.39 -17.84
CA GLY A 517 -14.31 21.22 -17.52
C GLY A 517 -14.69 21.11 -16.04
N TYR A 518 -13.92 21.74 -15.14
CA TYR A 518 -14.24 21.80 -13.70
C TYR A 518 -15.34 22.84 -13.44
N LEU A 519 -15.16 24.08 -13.92
CA LEU A 519 -16.10 25.18 -13.67
C LEU A 519 -17.40 25.10 -14.51
N GLY A 520 -17.43 24.24 -15.53
CA GLY A 520 -18.52 24.21 -16.52
C GLY A 520 -18.60 25.50 -17.35
N GLU A 521 -17.53 26.29 -17.38
CA GLU A 521 -17.47 27.57 -18.07
C GLU A 521 -16.98 27.40 -19.50
N THR A 522 -17.67 28.05 -20.45
CA THR A 522 -17.26 28.10 -21.86
C THR A 522 -16.78 29.50 -22.21
N TYR A 523 -15.73 29.57 -23.03
CA TYR A 523 -15.06 30.80 -23.42
C TYR A 523 -15.36 31.10 -24.88
N ALA A 524 -15.82 32.33 -25.14
CA ALA A 524 -16.20 32.74 -26.50
C ALA A 524 -15.00 32.92 -27.44
N THR A 525 -13.80 33.12 -26.88
CA THR A 525 -12.57 33.42 -27.62
C THR A 525 -11.35 32.78 -26.96
N GLU A 526 -10.30 32.52 -27.75
CA GLU A 526 -9.00 32.03 -27.26
C GLU A 526 -8.38 33.01 -26.27
N THR A 527 -8.55 34.31 -26.52
CA THR A 527 -8.11 35.38 -25.63
C THR A 527 -8.72 35.28 -24.22
N ALA A 528 -10.02 35.02 -24.11
CA ALA A 528 -10.69 34.89 -22.81
C ALA A 528 -10.27 33.60 -22.08
N PHE A 529 -10.11 32.52 -22.84
CA PHE A 529 -9.65 31.23 -22.35
C PHE A 529 -8.23 31.31 -21.76
N ASP A 530 -7.27 31.83 -22.52
CA ASP A 530 -5.87 31.95 -22.07
C ASP A 530 -5.73 32.92 -20.90
N TYR A 531 -6.50 34.00 -20.86
CA TYR A 531 -6.52 34.92 -19.73
C TYR A 531 -6.99 34.23 -18.44
N ALA A 532 -8.11 33.51 -18.50
CA ALA A 532 -8.63 32.77 -17.35
C ALA A 532 -7.65 31.67 -16.89
N LYS A 533 -7.03 30.96 -17.83
CA LYS A 533 -6.00 29.95 -17.56
C LYS A 533 -4.79 30.56 -16.84
N ASN A 534 -4.26 31.68 -17.31
CA ASN A 534 -3.12 32.35 -16.69
C ASN A 534 -3.43 32.85 -15.27
N LEU A 535 -4.64 33.36 -15.02
CA LEU A 535 -5.09 33.72 -13.67
C LEU A 535 -5.20 32.48 -12.77
N SER A 536 -5.73 31.37 -13.28
CA SER A 536 -5.81 30.11 -12.53
C SER A 536 -4.41 29.58 -12.19
N THR A 537 -3.45 29.67 -13.12
CA THR A 537 -2.05 29.29 -12.87
C THR A 537 -1.42 30.15 -11.78
N ALA A 538 -1.65 31.46 -11.80
CA ALA A 538 -1.17 32.36 -10.74
C ALA A 538 -1.75 32.00 -9.37
N ALA A 539 -3.04 31.68 -9.29
CA ALA A 539 -3.69 31.25 -8.06
C ALA A 539 -3.15 29.90 -7.54
N VAL A 540 -2.88 28.93 -8.43
CA VAL A 540 -2.23 27.66 -8.05
C VAL A 540 -0.84 27.92 -7.48
N LEU A 541 -0.04 28.76 -8.13
CA LEU A 541 1.31 29.08 -7.65
C LEU A 541 1.29 29.77 -6.28
N ASP A 542 0.35 30.68 -6.06
CA ASP A 542 0.18 31.34 -4.75
C ASP A 542 -0.16 30.33 -3.64
N ALA A 543 -1.19 29.51 -3.85
CA ALA A 543 -1.58 28.46 -2.92
C ALA A 543 -0.47 27.42 -2.70
N PHE A 544 0.28 27.09 -3.75
CA PHE A 544 1.41 26.17 -3.66
C PHE A 544 2.57 26.77 -2.86
N MET A 545 2.85 28.06 -2.96
CA MET A 545 3.86 28.70 -2.10
C MET A 545 3.45 28.74 -0.64
N ALA A 546 2.15 28.94 -0.34
CA ALA A 546 1.63 28.83 1.01
C ALA A 546 1.80 27.40 1.57
N PHE A 547 1.55 26.39 0.74
CA PHE A 547 1.78 24.99 1.05
C PHE A 547 3.27 24.67 1.29
N LEU A 548 4.17 25.14 0.42
CA LEU A 548 5.63 24.99 0.61
C LEU A 548 6.11 25.69 1.88
N ASN A 549 5.51 26.82 2.24
CA ASN A 549 5.83 27.52 3.49
C ASN A 549 5.41 26.74 4.74
N ALA A 550 4.27 26.04 4.69
CA ALA A 550 3.83 25.19 5.78
C ALA A 550 4.68 23.92 5.93
N THR A 551 5.22 23.40 4.82
CA THR A 551 6.03 22.18 4.78
C THR A 551 7.53 22.50 4.84
N VAL A 552 8.15 22.70 3.67
CA VAL A 552 9.59 22.97 3.48
C VAL A 552 10.07 24.21 4.23
N GLY A 553 9.21 25.23 4.37
CA GLY A 553 9.48 26.44 5.15
C GLY A 553 9.80 26.18 6.63
N THR A 554 9.46 24.99 7.14
CA THR A 554 9.71 24.58 8.54
C THR A 554 10.75 23.47 8.69
N MET A 555 11.32 22.97 7.59
CA MET A 555 12.36 21.94 7.64
C MET A 555 13.60 22.45 8.37
N THR A 556 14.25 21.54 9.09
CA THR A 556 15.52 21.79 9.79
C THR A 556 16.71 21.33 8.95
N GLU A 557 17.90 21.83 9.29
CA GLU A 557 19.17 21.40 8.68
C GLU A 557 19.40 19.89 8.82
N ALA A 558 19.04 19.30 9.96
CA ALA A 558 19.16 17.86 10.15
C ALA A 558 18.22 17.06 9.24
N GLN A 559 17.02 17.57 8.97
CA GLN A 559 16.05 16.88 8.11
C GLN A 559 16.48 16.88 6.64
N ILE A 560 17.00 18.01 6.13
CA ILE A 560 17.52 18.04 4.75
C ILE A 560 18.75 17.14 4.59
N ALA A 561 19.63 17.10 5.60
CA ALA A 561 20.78 16.20 5.63
C ALA A 561 20.33 14.72 5.54
N SER A 562 19.35 14.29 6.34
CA SER A 562 18.85 12.92 6.28
C SER A 562 18.27 12.53 4.91
N VAL A 563 17.63 13.47 4.21
CA VAL A 563 17.13 13.22 2.85
C VAL A 563 18.29 13.07 1.86
N PHE A 564 19.31 13.92 1.94
CA PHE A 564 20.49 13.80 1.08
C PHE A 564 21.32 12.56 1.37
N ASP A 565 21.52 12.20 2.64
CA ASP A 565 22.19 10.97 3.03
C ASP A 565 21.50 9.76 2.39
N MET A 566 20.16 9.72 2.38
CA MET A 566 19.40 8.64 1.76
C MET A 566 19.62 8.60 0.24
N PHE A 567 19.54 9.75 -0.44
CA PHE A 567 19.78 9.82 -1.88
C PHE A 567 21.21 9.42 -2.27
N LEU A 568 22.20 9.75 -1.45
CA LEU A 568 23.59 9.39 -1.70
C LEU A 568 23.84 7.91 -1.46
N ALA A 569 23.22 7.30 -0.44
CA ALA A 569 23.27 5.86 -0.22
C ALA A 569 22.63 5.06 -1.36
N MET A 570 21.71 5.66 -2.13
CA MET A 570 21.13 5.02 -3.31
C MET A 570 22.04 5.01 -4.55
N VAL A 571 23.24 5.61 -4.49
CA VAL A 571 24.17 5.66 -5.62
C VAL A 571 25.01 4.38 -5.66
N PRO A 572 24.81 3.45 -6.62
CA PRO A 572 25.59 2.22 -6.69
C PRO A 572 27.04 2.50 -7.09
N GLU A 573 27.96 2.50 -6.13
CA GLU A 573 29.36 2.87 -6.35
C GLU A 573 30.05 1.97 -7.39
N ASP A 574 29.75 0.66 -7.39
CA ASP A 574 30.28 -0.32 -8.32
C ASP A 574 29.83 -0.08 -9.78
N GLU A 575 28.54 0.21 -9.96
CA GLU A 575 27.95 0.48 -11.28
C GLU A 575 28.45 1.82 -11.80
N LEU A 576 28.52 2.83 -10.93
CA LEU A 576 29.07 4.12 -11.27
C LEU A 576 30.55 3.99 -11.66
N ALA A 577 31.34 3.17 -10.96
CA ALA A 577 32.74 2.91 -11.30
C ALA A 577 32.87 2.26 -12.69
N THR A 578 31.97 1.32 -13.00
CA THR A 578 31.90 0.65 -14.30
C THR A 578 31.55 1.64 -15.41
N GLN A 579 30.52 2.46 -15.23
CA GLN A 579 30.09 3.47 -16.21
C GLN A 579 31.14 4.57 -16.43
N MET A 580 31.86 4.95 -15.37
CA MET A 580 32.92 5.95 -15.41
C MET A 580 34.27 5.40 -15.87
N GLU A 581 34.36 4.10 -16.19
CA GLU A 581 35.61 3.41 -16.54
C GLU A 581 36.74 3.63 -15.49
N THR A 582 36.39 3.63 -14.20
CA THR A 582 37.31 3.86 -13.07
C THR A 582 37.27 2.72 -12.05
N THR A 583 37.97 2.86 -10.92
CA THR A 583 37.94 1.90 -9.81
C THR A 583 36.91 2.31 -8.76
N VAL A 584 36.27 1.34 -8.11
CA VAL A 584 35.36 1.52 -6.96
C VAL A 584 35.94 2.51 -5.95
N THR A 585 37.17 2.29 -5.46
CA THR A 585 37.86 3.22 -4.55
C THR A 585 37.92 4.70 -4.99
N VAL A 586 37.95 4.98 -6.30
CA VAL A 586 37.90 6.36 -6.80
C VAL A 586 36.48 6.91 -6.72
N VAL A 587 35.48 6.10 -7.01
CA VAL A 587 34.07 6.44 -6.80
C VAL A 587 33.77 6.62 -5.32
N ASP A 588 34.18 5.72 -4.42
CA ASP A 588 33.95 5.84 -2.96
C ASP A 588 34.52 7.17 -2.44
N ASN A 589 35.73 7.55 -2.89
CA ASN A 589 36.33 8.83 -2.54
C ASN A 589 35.51 10.01 -3.06
N LEU A 590 34.94 9.90 -4.27
CA LEU A 590 34.10 10.93 -4.87
C LEU A 590 32.75 11.03 -4.17
N VAL A 591 32.10 9.92 -3.83
CA VAL A 591 30.85 9.90 -3.07
C VAL A 591 31.07 10.46 -1.67
N ALA A 592 32.13 10.05 -0.96
CA ALA A 592 32.47 10.61 0.34
C ALA A 592 32.77 12.12 0.28
N LEU A 593 33.46 12.58 -0.77
CA LEU A 593 33.72 14.00 -0.98
C LEU A 593 32.44 14.75 -1.32
N LEU A 594 31.57 14.19 -2.17
CA LEU A 594 30.28 14.75 -2.52
C LEU A 594 29.42 14.89 -1.27
N ASN A 595 29.37 13.87 -0.42
CA ASN A 595 28.65 13.90 0.85
C ASN A 595 29.17 15.04 1.75
N THR A 596 30.49 15.09 1.97
CA THR A 596 31.12 16.17 2.74
C THR A 596 30.83 17.56 2.15
N THR A 597 30.73 17.66 0.83
CA THR A 597 30.44 18.90 0.11
C THR A 597 28.98 19.31 0.31
N ILE A 598 28.05 18.37 0.20
CA ILE A 598 26.61 18.59 0.43
C ILE A 598 26.36 18.96 1.90
N ASP A 599 26.88 18.19 2.86
CA ASP A 599 26.81 18.48 4.30
C ASP A 599 27.25 19.91 4.64
N ALA A 600 28.33 20.36 4.01
CA ALA A 600 28.86 21.71 4.22
C ALA A 600 27.96 22.82 3.63
N GLN A 601 27.05 22.47 2.72
CA GLN A 601 26.15 23.37 2.02
C GLN A 601 24.67 23.21 2.38
N ASP A 602 24.27 22.19 3.14
CA ASP A 602 22.87 21.95 3.55
C ASP A 602 22.20 23.19 4.12
N GLN A 603 22.89 23.88 5.03
CA GLN A 603 22.40 25.13 5.62
C GLN A 603 22.18 26.21 4.55
N ASN A 604 23.07 26.34 3.57
CA ASN A 604 22.97 27.36 2.52
C ASN A 604 21.85 27.03 1.54
N VAL A 605 21.73 25.78 1.10
CA VAL A 605 20.66 25.31 0.20
C VAL A 605 19.30 25.47 0.86
N LEU A 606 19.15 24.99 2.11
CA LEU A 606 17.91 25.12 2.85
C LEU A 606 17.54 26.58 3.10
N ALA A 607 18.51 27.42 3.51
CA ALA A 607 18.25 28.83 3.76
C ALA A 607 17.89 29.61 2.48
N LEU A 608 18.48 29.28 1.34
CA LEU A 608 18.09 29.86 0.05
C LEU A 608 16.64 29.52 -0.28
N LEU A 609 16.28 28.23 -0.22
CA LEU A 609 14.93 27.75 -0.49
C LEU A 609 13.90 28.37 0.46
N GLN A 610 14.15 28.32 1.78
CA GLN A 610 13.27 28.93 2.78
C GLN A 610 13.16 30.45 2.60
N SER A 611 14.25 31.14 2.26
CA SER A 611 14.20 32.58 2.05
C SER A 611 13.36 32.96 0.84
N PHE A 612 13.40 32.18 -0.25
CA PHE A 612 12.56 32.39 -1.42
C PHE A 612 11.08 32.14 -1.08
N ILE A 613 10.80 31.05 -0.38
CA ILE A 613 9.43 30.71 0.06
C ILE A 613 8.86 31.83 0.94
N VAL A 614 9.60 32.28 1.94
CA VAL A 614 9.22 33.38 2.82
C VAL A 614 9.03 34.68 2.03
N TYR A 615 9.92 34.98 1.10
CA TYR A 615 9.81 36.15 0.23
C TYR A 615 8.53 36.10 -0.62
N ALA A 616 8.29 35.00 -1.33
CA ALA A 616 7.14 34.84 -2.21
C ALA A 616 5.81 35.01 -1.45
N ASN A 617 5.69 34.41 -0.25
CA ASN A 617 4.51 34.56 0.60
C ASN A 617 4.39 35.96 1.20
N THR A 618 5.47 36.53 1.71
CA THR A 618 5.45 37.85 2.38
C THR A 618 5.04 38.96 1.43
N TYR A 619 5.50 38.87 0.19
CA TYR A 619 5.23 39.88 -0.83
C TYR A 619 4.07 39.49 -1.75
N ASP A 620 3.35 38.40 -1.50
CA ASP A 620 2.25 37.94 -2.36
C ASP A 620 2.70 37.91 -3.84
N LEU A 621 3.85 37.29 -4.10
CA LEU A 621 4.52 37.31 -5.41
C LEU A 621 3.56 36.85 -6.51
N PHE A 622 2.81 35.78 -6.26
CA PHE A 622 1.92 35.20 -7.25
C PHE A 622 0.57 35.91 -7.35
N GLY A 623 0.07 36.56 -6.30
CA GLY A 623 -1.03 37.52 -6.41
C GLY A 623 -0.64 38.80 -7.18
N GLN A 624 0.60 39.27 -7.04
CA GLN A 624 1.14 40.35 -7.88
C GLN A 624 1.31 39.90 -9.34
N TYR A 625 1.73 38.65 -9.57
CA TYR A 625 1.76 38.09 -10.92
C TYR A 625 0.35 38.01 -11.54
N ALA A 626 -0.67 37.62 -10.77
CA ALA A 626 -2.06 37.66 -11.25
C ALA A 626 -2.48 39.10 -11.63
N THR A 627 -2.08 40.09 -10.83
CA THR A 627 -2.32 41.51 -11.15
C THR A 627 -1.64 41.91 -12.46
N LEU A 628 -0.39 41.50 -12.67
CA LEU A 628 0.34 41.72 -13.93
C LEU A 628 -0.38 41.08 -15.13
N VAL A 629 -0.85 39.84 -14.99
CA VAL A 629 -1.63 39.15 -16.04
C VAL A 629 -2.88 39.98 -16.41
N THR A 630 -3.59 40.53 -15.43
CA THR A 630 -4.72 41.45 -15.66
C THR A 630 -4.30 42.76 -16.33
N GLU A 631 -3.17 43.34 -15.97
CA GLU A 631 -2.63 44.56 -16.58
C GLU A 631 -2.27 44.34 -18.06
N ILE A 632 -1.54 43.26 -18.35
CA ILE A 632 -1.19 42.84 -19.72
C ILE A 632 -2.45 42.61 -20.55
N HIS A 633 -3.42 41.88 -20.01
CA HIS A 633 -4.69 41.65 -20.69
C HIS A 633 -5.43 42.97 -20.97
N THR A 634 -5.51 43.86 -19.98
CA THR A 634 -6.16 45.16 -20.11
C THR A 634 -5.50 46.03 -21.19
N TYR A 635 -4.17 46.07 -21.20
CA TYR A 635 -3.40 46.76 -22.24
C TYR A 635 -3.72 46.20 -23.63
N ASN A 636 -3.60 44.88 -23.82
CA ASN A 636 -3.83 44.24 -25.11
C ASN A 636 -5.28 44.41 -25.60
N VAL A 637 -6.26 44.33 -24.70
CA VAL A 637 -7.68 44.60 -25.03
C VAL A 637 -7.87 46.04 -25.48
N SER A 638 -7.15 47.00 -24.88
CA SER A 638 -7.25 48.40 -25.25
C SER A 638 -6.63 48.71 -26.62
N GLU A 639 -5.53 48.03 -26.97
CA GLU A 639 -4.77 48.29 -28.20
C GLU A 639 -5.29 47.47 -29.40
N PHE A 640 -5.54 46.17 -29.19
CA PHE A 640 -5.86 45.20 -30.24
C PHE A 640 -7.30 44.67 -30.17
N GLY A 641 -8.04 44.99 -29.10
CA GLY A 641 -9.43 44.58 -28.91
C GLY A 641 -9.62 43.33 -28.06
N ALA A 642 -10.87 42.98 -27.78
CA ALA A 642 -11.23 41.93 -26.81
C ALA A 642 -10.78 40.51 -27.20
N ASP A 643 -10.45 40.28 -28.48
CA ASP A 643 -9.94 39.00 -28.98
C ASP A 643 -8.58 39.17 -29.66
N TYR A 644 -7.64 39.80 -28.95
CA TYR A 644 -6.35 40.19 -29.52
C TYR A 644 -5.49 39.01 -29.98
N LEU A 645 -5.67 37.79 -29.45
CA LEU A 645 -4.91 36.62 -29.92
C LEU A 645 -5.20 36.23 -31.37
N THR A 646 -6.37 36.62 -31.89
CA THR A 646 -6.72 36.41 -33.31
C THR A 646 -6.40 37.61 -34.20
N ASP A 647 -5.92 38.70 -33.61
CA ASP A 647 -5.50 39.89 -34.35
C ASP A 647 -4.15 39.66 -35.04
N TYR A 648 -4.04 40.05 -36.31
CA TYR A 648 -2.83 39.86 -37.10
C TYR A 648 -1.67 40.77 -36.65
N ASP A 649 -2.00 41.92 -36.06
CA ASP A 649 -1.02 42.91 -35.61
C ASP A 649 -0.57 42.65 -34.15
N TYR A 650 -1.17 41.68 -33.44
CA TYR A 650 -0.73 41.27 -32.11
C TYR A 650 0.61 40.52 -32.17
N ASP A 651 1.63 41.06 -31.50
CA ASP A 651 2.99 40.51 -31.48
C ASP A 651 3.44 39.99 -30.11
N GLY A 652 2.59 40.14 -29.07
CA GLY A 652 2.88 39.74 -27.70
C GLY A 652 4.04 40.50 -27.03
N GLU A 653 4.58 41.54 -27.67
CA GLU A 653 5.84 42.18 -27.24
C GLU A 653 5.69 42.84 -25.86
N TYR A 654 4.57 43.54 -25.62
CA TYR A 654 4.29 44.18 -24.33
C TYR A 654 4.23 43.16 -23.20
N GLY A 655 3.43 42.10 -23.36
CA GLY A 655 3.27 41.06 -22.34
C GLY A 655 4.59 40.38 -21.99
N ARG A 656 5.40 40.05 -23.00
CA ARG A 656 6.74 39.49 -22.80
C ARG A 656 7.63 40.41 -21.96
N TYR A 657 7.69 41.70 -22.29
CA TYR A 657 8.54 42.64 -21.56
C TYR A 657 8.04 42.94 -20.15
N ALA A 658 6.73 43.10 -19.98
CA ALA A 658 6.13 43.31 -18.66
C ALA A 658 6.43 42.12 -17.72
N SER A 659 6.31 40.88 -18.19
CA SER A 659 6.68 39.68 -17.44
C SER A 659 8.16 39.60 -17.08
N VAL A 660 9.07 39.95 -17.99
CA VAL A 660 10.51 39.93 -17.70
C VAL A 660 10.90 41.02 -16.70
N ILE A 661 10.32 42.22 -16.82
CA ILE A 661 10.52 43.31 -15.86
C ILE A 661 10.03 42.87 -14.48
N PHE A 662 8.87 42.23 -14.40
CA PHE A 662 8.33 41.70 -13.15
C PHE A 662 9.25 40.66 -12.49
N ILE A 663 9.71 39.67 -13.26
CA ILE A 663 10.65 38.65 -12.76
C ILE A 663 11.96 39.30 -12.29
N ALA A 664 12.54 40.20 -13.09
CA ALA A 664 13.75 40.93 -12.75
C ALA A 664 13.58 41.77 -11.47
N HIS A 665 12.43 42.44 -11.32
CA HIS A 665 12.10 43.23 -10.12
C HIS A 665 12.10 42.37 -8.86
N HIS A 666 11.43 41.22 -8.91
CA HIS A 666 11.34 40.34 -7.76
C HIS A 666 12.63 39.56 -7.48
N LEU A 667 13.42 39.24 -8.51
CA LEU A 667 14.73 38.62 -8.37
C LEU A 667 15.72 39.57 -7.66
N ASP A 668 15.81 40.82 -8.11
CA ASP A 668 16.65 41.86 -7.48
C ASP A 668 16.26 42.11 -6.01
N ALA A 669 14.95 42.13 -5.73
CA ALA A 669 14.46 42.33 -4.37
C ALA A 669 14.67 41.13 -3.44
N TRP A 670 14.68 39.90 -3.96
CA TRP A 670 14.93 38.69 -3.17
C TRP A 670 16.42 38.42 -2.94
N ILE A 671 17.26 38.58 -3.97
CA ILE A 671 18.70 38.32 -3.88
C ILE A 671 19.39 39.45 -3.12
N THR A 672 19.35 39.38 -1.79
CA THR A 672 20.15 40.26 -0.94
C THR A 672 21.59 39.77 -0.87
N ALA A 673 22.48 40.59 -0.29
CA ALA A 673 23.87 40.19 -0.05
C ALA A 673 24.01 38.87 0.75
N THR A 674 23.01 38.51 1.56
CA THR A 674 23.00 37.22 2.27
C THR A 674 22.72 36.06 1.29
N GLN A 675 21.70 36.16 0.43
CA GLN A 675 21.42 35.16 -0.59
C GLN A 675 22.57 35.02 -1.58
N GLU A 676 23.15 36.13 -2.03
CA GLU A 676 24.34 36.14 -2.89
C GLU A 676 25.50 35.36 -2.26
N THR A 677 25.81 35.62 -0.98
CA THR A 677 26.84 34.87 -0.25
C THR A 677 26.54 33.37 -0.17
N GLN A 678 25.27 32.99 -0.03
CA GLN A 678 24.85 31.58 0.03
C GLN A 678 24.96 30.92 -1.34
N ILE A 679 24.55 31.60 -2.42
CA ILE A 679 24.70 31.12 -3.80
C ILE A 679 26.18 30.91 -4.12
N ASP A 680 27.03 31.90 -3.81
CA ASP A 680 28.48 31.80 -4.00
C ASP A 680 29.09 30.63 -3.22
N ALA A 681 28.64 30.40 -1.99
CA ALA A 681 29.11 29.28 -1.18
C ALA A 681 28.75 27.92 -1.80
N VAL A 682 27.50 27.77 -2.28
CA VAL A 682 27.03 26.53 -2.92
C VAL A 682 27.76 26.29 -4.25
N VAL A 683 27.86 27.32 -5.09
CA VAL A 683 28.56 27.24 -6.38
C VAL A 683 30.04 26.94 -6.17
N GLY A 684 30.69 27.66 -5.25
CA GLY A 684 32.10 27.44 -4.91
C GLY A 684 32.37 26.03 -4.41
N ALA A 685 31.51 25.50 -3.53
CA ALA A 685 31.63 24.12 -3.04
C ALA A 685 31.49 23.08 -4.16
N ALA A 686 30.56 23.28 -5.10
CA ALA A 686 30.43 22.41 -6.27
C ALA A 686 31.69 22.44 -7.16
N PHE A 687 32.29 23.61 -7.37
CA PHE A 687 33.53 23.74 -8.13
C PHE A 687 34.76 23.22 -7.37
N ASP A 688 34.80 23.33 -6.04
CA ASP A 688 35.82 22.69 -5.19
C ASP A 688 35.75 21.16 -5.30
N PHE A 689 34.55 20.58 -5.35
CA PHE A 689 34.34 19.17 -5.64
C PHE A 689 34.86 18.81 -7.05
N MET A 690 34.48 19.56 -8.08
CA MET A 690 34.94 19.32 -9.46
C MET A 690 36.46 19.52 -9.62
N ALA A 691 37.08 20.37 -8.81
CA ALA A 691 38.52 20.62 -8.82
C ALA A 691 39.31 19.49 -8.14
N ASN A 692 38.63 18.51 -7.51
CA ASN A 692 39.27 17.37 -6.89
C ASN A 692 40.03 16.52 -7.92
N ALA A 693 41.21 16.03 -7.53
CA ALA A 693 42.08 15.24 -8.41
C ALA A 693 41.40 13.97 -8.96
N ASP A 694 40.57 13.31 -8.16
CA ASP A 694 39.84 12.11 -8.56
C ASP A 694 38.76 12.45 -9.60
N PHE A 695 38.02 13.55 -9.40
CA PHE A 695 37.00 14.01 -10.34
C PHE A 695 37.62 14.41 -11.68
N LEU A 696 38.71 15.19 -11.65
CA LEU A 696 39.46 15.57 -12.84
C LEU A 696 40.02 14.35 -13.60
N THR A 697 40.45 13.33 -12.86
CA THR A 697 40.95 12.09 -13.46
C THR A 697 39.84 11.34 -14.17
N VAL A 698 38.68 11.19 -13.54
CA VAL A 698 37.55 10.46 -14.10
C VAL A 698 36.93 11.19 -15.29
N THR A 699 36.72 12.51 -15.19
CA THR A 699 36.10 13.30 -16.27
C THR A 699 37.07 13.67 -17.40
N GLY A 700 38.38 13.53 -17.17
CA GLY A 700 39.41 14.01 -18.10
C GLY A 700 39.51 15.54 -18.19
N MET A 701 38.82 16.26 -17.31
CA MET A 701 38.90 17.72 -17.24
C MET A 701 40.25 18.16 -16.64
N THR A 702 40.72 19.33 -17.06
CA THR A 702 41.85 19.99 -16.42
C THR A 702 41.33 20.95 -15.35
N LEU A 703 42.11 21.15 -14.28
CA LEU A 703 41.80 22.16 -13.26
C LEU A 703 41.56 23.55 -13.87
N GLN A 704 42.28 23.90 -14.94
CA GLN A 704 42.05 25.17 -15.64
C GLN A 704 40.65 25.23 -16.27
N GLN A 705 40.16 24.14 -16.88
CA GLN A 705 38.80 24.10 -17.43
C GLN A 705 37.74 24.23 -16.34
N VAL A 706 37.93 23.59 -15.19
CA VAL A 706 37.03 23.73 -14.03
C VAL A 706 37.01 25.18 -13.54
N ASN A 707 38.18 25.80 -13.33
CA ASN A 707 38.27 27.20 -12.92
C ASN A 707 37.68 28.18 -13.97
N ASP A 708 37.85 27.89 -15.26
CA ASP A 708 37.29 28.69 -16.34
C ASP A 708 35.74 28.57 -16.33
N MET A 709 35.20 27.39 -16.04
CA MET A 709 33.75 27.16 -15.86
C MET A 709 33.22 27.85 -14.61
N GLU A 710 33.94 27.79 -13.49
CA GLU A 710 33.59 28.51 -12.26
C GLU A 710 33.51 30.01 -12.50
N THR A 711 34.56 30.57 -13.11
CA THR A 711 34.62 32.00 -13.43
C THR A 711 33.49 32.40 -14.38
N ALA A 712 33.15 31.54 -15.34
CA ALA A 712 32.06 31.81 -16.28
C ALA A 712 30.68 31.74 -15.60
N LEU A 713 30.43 30.76 -14.72
CA LEU A 713 29.15 30.61 -14.04
C LEU A 713 28.94 31.71 -13.00
N VAL A 714 29.94 31.97 -12.14
CA VAL A 714 29.88 33.07 -11.15
C VAL A 714 29.70 34.41 -11.87
N GLY A 715 30.45 34.65 -12.94
CA GLY A 715 30.27 35.86 -13.74
C GLY A 715 28.88 35.98 -14.37
N ALA A 716 28.29 34.86 -14.82
CA ALA A 716 26.92 34.86 -15.34
C ALA A 716 25.88 35.14 -14.24
N ILE A 717 26.06 34.60 -13.03
CA ILE A 717 25.19 34.87 -11.88
C ILE A 717 25.28 36.36 -11.49
N ASP A 718 26.49 36.91 -11.38
CA ASP A 718 26.71 38.33 -11.11
C ASP A 718 26.04 39.22 -12.16
N ASP A 719 26.18 38.87 -13.44
CA ASP A 719 25.56 39.58 -14.55
C ASP A 719 24.02 39.50 -14.49
N VAL A 720 23.44 38.34 -14.13
CA VAL A 720 22.00 38.19 -13.92
C VAL A 720 21.52 39.09 -12.78
N ILE A 721 22.18 39.08 -11.63
CA ILE A 721 21.82 39.90 -10.47
C ILE A 721 21.90 41.40 -10.82
N ALA A 722 23.00 41.83 -11.44
CA ALA A 722 23.20 43.23 -11.82
C ALA A 722 22.18 43.71 -12.87
N GLN A 723 21.85 42.85 -13.84
CA GLN A 723 20.86 43.17 -14.86
C GLN A 723 19.44 43.13 -14.32
N ALA A 724 19.12 42.24 -13.38
CA ALA A 724 17.82 42.19 -12.73
C ALA A 724 17.47 43.54 -12.08
N GLY A 725 18.40 44.15 -11.34
CA GLY A 725 18.18 45.48 -10.74
C GLY A 725 18.03 46.61 -11.77
N THR A 726 18.63 46.48 -12.95
CA THR A 726 18.48 47.46 -14.05
C THR A 726 17.15 47.28 -14.77
N VAL A 727 16.82 46.05 -15.16
CA VAL A 727 15.62 45.70 -15.92
C VAL A 727 14.36 45.82 -15.06
N GLY A 728 14.41 45.38 -13.80
CA GLY A 728 13.30 45.46 -12.85
C GLY A 728 12.91 46.87 -12.43
N ALA A 729 13.71 47.88 -12.78
CA ALA A 729 13.39 49.30 -12.60
C ALA A 729 12.72 49.94 -13.82
N TYR A 730 12.55 49.21 -14.94
CA TYR A 730 11.90 49.73 -16.13
C TYR A 730 10.38 49.75 -15.99
N ASP A 731 9.75 50.56 -16.84
CA ASP A 731 8.29 50.69 -16.95
C ASP A 731 7.87 50.17 -18.32
N ALA A 732 7.05 49.11 -18.33
CA ALA A 732 6.60 48.43 -19.54
C ALA A 732 5.83 49.37 -20.49
N ASP A 733 5.14 50.38 -19.96
CA ASP A 733 4.33 51.31 -20.74
C ASP A 733 5.18 52.34 -21.51
N THR A 734 6.44 52.54 -21.10
CA THR A 734 7.29 53.62 -21.62
C THR A 734 8.67 53.18 -22.09
N LEU A 735 8.82 51.90 -22.47
CA LEU A 735 10.10 51.32 -22.91
C LEU A 735 10.70 52.01 -24.15
N THR A 736 11.95 52.45 -24.01
CA THR A 736 12.79 52.88 -25.14
C THR A 736 13.40 51.67 -25.86
N ILE A 737 13.83 51.85 -27.13
CA ILE A 737 14.52 50.79 -27.90
C ILE A 737 15.71 50.22 -27.12
N ALA A 738 16.52 51.07 -26.48
CA ALA A 738 17.66 50.63 -25.70
C ALA A 738 17.26 49.79 -24.46
N GLN A 739 16.12 50.08 -23.84
CA GLN A 739 15.61 49.27 -22.73
C GLN A 739 15.07 47.93 -23.22
N LYS A 740 14.38 47.90 -24.37
CA LYS A 740 13.97 46.65 -25.02
C LYS A 740 15.17 45.77 -25.37
N ASP A 741 16.23 46.38 -25.93
CA ASP A 741 17.49 45.69 -26.21
C ASP A 741 18.11 45.13 -24.93
N ALA A 742 18.12 45.88 -23.83
CA ALA A 742 18.61 45.41 -22.53
C ALA A 742 17.75 44.28 -21.93
N ILE A 743 16.42 44.33 -22.09
CA ILE A 743 15.53 43.22 -21.68
C ILE A 743 15.81 41.96 -22.52
N ASN A 744 15.99 42.11 -23.84
CA ASN A 744 16.36 41.00 -24.70
C ASN A 744 17.73 40.41 -24.34
N GLU A 745 18.69 41.26 -23.97
CA GLU A 745 20.01 40.83 -23.46
C GLU A 745 19.85 40.03 -22.16
N PHE A 746 19.09 40.55 -21.19
CA PHE A 746 18.80 39.83 -19.94
C PHE A 746 18.14 38.46 -20.19
N MET A 747 17.13 38.40 -21.07
CA MET A 747 16.50 37.14 -21.48
C MET A 747 17.50 36.18 -22.14
N SER A 748 18.52 36.68 -22.82
CA SER A 748 19.55 35.83 -23.45
C SER A 748 20.54 35.27 -22.44
N ILE A 749 20.73 35.91 -21.29
CA ILE A 749 21.66 35.45 -20.26
C ILE A 749 21.10 34.24 -19.52
N ILE A 750 19.79 34.22 -19.24
CA ILE A 750 19.17 33.14 -18.46
C ILE A 750 19.37 31.75 -19.13
N PRO A 751 19.00 31.51 -20.39
CA PRO A 751 19.23 30.21 -21.05
C PRO A 751 20.71 29.86 -21.21
N ASN A 752 21.56 30.87 -21.45
CA ASN A 752 23.00 30.68 -21.61
C ASN A 752 23.71 30.36 -20.29
N ALA A 753 23.19 30.86 -19.16
CA ALA A 753 23.70 30.56 -17.81
C ALA A 753 23.32 29.14 -17.35
N PHE A 754 22.18 28.60 -17.84
CA PHE A 754 21.66 27.28 -17.44
C PHE A 754 21.72 26.21 -18.53
N GLY A 755 22.43 26.44 -19.64
CA GLY A 755 22.77 25.40 -20.64
C GLY A 755 21.65 24.97 -21.60
N GLY A 756 20.60 25.78 -21.78
CA GLY A 756 19.46 25.45 -22.65
C GLY A 756 19.60 25.94 -24.10
N GLY A 757 19.35 25.04 -25.08
CA GLY A 757 19.07 25.42 -26.47
C GLY A 757 17.83 26.31 -26.58
N GLU A 758 17.68 27.03 -27.70
CA GLU A 758 16.68 28.09 -27.90
C GLU A 758 15.27 27.71 -27.35
N PRO A 759 14.66 28.58 -26.51
CA PRO A 759 13.29 28.36 -26.04
C PRO A 759 12.30 28.49 -27.22
N ALA A 760 11.34 27.56 -27.28
CA ALA A 760 10.29 27.50 -28.29
C ALA A 760 9.14 28.47 -27.99
#